data_AF-A0A3B0JLQ6-F1
#
_entry.id   AF-A0A3B0JLQ6-F1
#
_cell.length_a   1.000
_cell.length_b   1.000
_cell.length_c   1.000
_cell.angle_alpha   90.00
_cell.angle_beta   90.00
_cell.angle_gamma   90.00
#
_symmetry.space_group_name_H-M   'P 1'
#
loop_
_entity.id
_entity.type
_entity.pdbx_description
1 polymer ?
#
loop_
_entity_poly.entity_id
_entity_poly.type
_entity_poly.pdbx_seq_one_letter_code
_entity_poly.pdbx_strand_id
1 'polypeptide(L)'
;MSVLKVLAVFGALAIADRAASTTCPYANSDELEQYSTSKLKRNSGSFPFEVRPAISDSSLDALLKEYLPKYNTNSATSPSRWSPLSGFSKPVRCGTPPSNCLNDTSNLHYRSIDGSCNSLLYPEHGIAVSRYGRLLPPKYVKPVQALPNARLISLSLYGEHTRNDNFRTMAAMQWGQYVAHDVSQLSTRGAPKDCCAEPHHHRCQPIALPRGGPIAYNTGKTCLHFASSVSDAEAICPKDGAPYPEKLTLSTAYLDLSSVYGNSQRQSRQVRLFKGGRLRTSYVNGQHWLPVSQNQNGECGARNECYIMPDRRNRFLPTIALLQTLFVREHNRLAENIAILNPHYNDERLYQEARKINIAQYQKITYNDWLPLYLGSTYTYLNGLIYPVDPTEYVNDYDESVNAAVYAEFASAAFRYAHTQVPGWFSLVAPNRSSNQTLRLSDHFERPEIIRLLDSSDNFDALLRGLATQLHKRADGSIDREIKHYFNRKEFEEYGSDLKSLDIQRARDFGLASYNDVREFCGLRRAVEWADLIAEIPREKISLLKKLYATPDDVELSVGGSLEYHVPEALYGPTLLCIIGKQFLNTRRGDRFFFERDHSGGFSRTQLAEIRKASLASLFCNNANYLRDIQQNVFVFPNYHNLILNCDEIPQVDLSKWQDIH
;
A
#
# COMPACT_ATOMS: atom_id res chain seq x y z
N MET A 1 -32.76 -4.04 -28.13
CA MET A 1 -32.72 -2.80 -28.94
C MET A 1 -32.84 -1.63 -27.97
N SER A 2 -31.85 -0.78 -27.70
CA SER A 2 -30.70 -0.36 -28.50
C SER A 2 -29.52 -0.01 -27.56
N VAL A 3 -28.58 -0.93 -27.41
CA VAL A 3 -27.21 -0.66 -26.89
C VAL A 3 -26.25 -0.40 -28.07
N LEU A 4 -26.69 -0.65 -29.30
CA LEU A 4 -25.92 -0.42 -30.54
C LEU A 4 -25.93 1.04 -31.06
N LYS A 5 -26.62 1.99 -30.42
CA LYS A 5 -26.70 3.38 -30.92
C LYS A 5 -25.75 4.38 -30.23
N VAL A 6 -25.06 3.99 -29.15
CA VAL A 6 -24.09 4.88 -28.47
C VAL A 6 -22.66 4.69 -29.03
N LEU A 7 -22.37 3.54 -29.65
CA LEU A 7 -21.06 3.26 -30.25
C LEU A 7 -20.87 3.82 -31.67
N ALA A 8 -21.94 4.28 -32.33
CA ALA A 8 -21.87 4.79 -33.71
C ALA A 8 -21.54 6.28 -33.83
N VAL A 9 -21.47 7.03 -32.72
CA VAL A 9 -21.23 8.49 -32.74
C VAL A 9 -19.75 8.85 -32.51
N PHE A 10 -18.93 7.92 -32.00
CA PHE A 10 -17.50 8.16 -31.75
C PHE A 10 -16.55 7.62 -32.84
N GLY A 11 -17.09 7.00 -33.90
CA GLY A 11 -16.31 6.38 -34.99
C GLY A 11 -16.10 7.24 -36.25
N ALA A 12 -16.58 8.49 -36.30
CA ALA A 12 -16.62 9.29 -37.53
C ALA A 12 -15.90 10.66 -37.45
N LEU A 13 -14.98 10.84 -36.52
CA LEU A 13 -14.17 12.07 -36.38
C LEU A 13 -12.66 11.78 -36.30
N ALA A 14 -12.20 10.80 -37.07
CA ALA A 14 -10.78 10.56 -37.30
C ALA A 14 -10.56 10.46 -38.82
N ILE A 15 -10.47 11.61 -39.49
CA ILE A 15 -9.73 11.92 -40.73
C ILE A 15 -10.09 13.38 -41.07
N ALA A 16 -9.23 14.33 -40.68
CA ALA A 16 -8.88 15.55 -41.42
C ALA A 16 -8.17 16.58 -40.50
N ASP A 17 -7.04 17.08 -41.01
CA ASP A 17 -6.31 18.32 -40.70
C ASP A 17 -5.45 18.48 -39.43
N ARG A 18 -4.15 18.26 -39.68
CA ARG A 18 -3.02 18.94 -39.04
C ARG A 18 -3.00 20.42 -39.43
N ALA A 19 -3.09 21.34 -38.46
CA ALA A 19 -2.17 22.47 -38.25
C ALA A 19 -2.69 23.46 -37.19
N ALA A 20 -1.81 23.80 -36.24
CA ALA A 20 -1.76 25.04 -35.44
C ALA A 20 -2.97 25.43 -34.55
N SER A 21 -2.86 25.15 -33.24
CA SER A 21 -3.27 26.06 -32.16
C SER A 21 -2.74 25.55 -30.81
N THR A 22 -1.73 26.22 -30.26
CA THR A 22 -1.19 26.01 -28.93
C THR A 22 -1.97 26.84 -27.91
N THR A 23 -3.08 26.32 -27.38
CA THR A 23 -3.68 26.78 -26.10
C THR A 23 -4.59 25.68 -25.52
N CYS A 24 -4.52 25.49 -24.20
CA CYS A 24 -5.33 24.53 -23.45
C CYS A 24 -6.79 25.05 -23.34
N PRO A 25 -7.84 24.29 -23.68
CA PRO A 25 -9.20 24.83 -23.87
C PRO A 25 -9.98 25.19 -22.59
N TYR A 26 -9.40 25.11 -21.40
CA TYR A 26 -10.14 25.26 -20.13
C TYR A 26 -9.50 26.23 -19.13
N ALA A 27 -8.86 27.29 -19.62
CA ALA A 27 -8.25 28.33 -18.78
C ALA A 27 -9.26 29.15 -17.93
N ASN A 28 -10.57 29.03 -18.15
CA ASN A 28 -11.59 29.85 -17.49
C ASN A 28 -12.74 29.01 -16.92
N SER A 29 -12.49 28.26 -15.84
CA SER A 29 -13.56 27.61 -15.06
C SER A 29 -13.51 27.96 -13.56
N ASP A 30 -13.14 29.20 -13.24
CA ASP A 30 -13.08 29.73 -11.86
C ASP A 30 -14.31 30.57 -11.44
N GLU A 31 -15.37 30.65 -12.25
CA GLU A 31 -16.50 31.58 -11.98
C GLU A 31 -17.80 30.96 -11.45
N LEU A 32 -17.78 29.77 -10.83
CA LEU A 32 -19.00 29.16 -10.25
C LEU A 32 -18.95 28.83 -8.74
N GLU A 33 -17.96 29.32 -8.00
CA GLU A 33 -17.83 29.10 -6.54
C GLU A 33 -18.31 30.28 -5.65
N GLN A 34 -19.18 31.15 -6.15
CA GLN A 34 -19.81 32.20 -5.33
C GLN A 34 -21.32 32.05 -5.29
N TYR A 35 -21.86 31.09 -4.53
CA TYR A 35 -23.17 31.21 -3.86
C TYR A 35 -23.38 30.03 -2.91
N SER A 36 -23.02 30.21 -1.63
CA SER A 36 -23.75 29.66 -0.47
C SER A 36 -22.86 29.71 0.79
N THR A 37 -22.80 30.89 1.41
CA THR A 37 -22.33 31.03 2.79
C THR A 37 -23.39 31.76 3.61
N SER A 38 -24.33 31.01 4.19
CA SER A 38 -25.16 31.50 5.29
C SER A 38 -25.04 30.58 6.51
N LYS A 39 -24.24 31.06 7.47
CA LYS A 39 -24.32 30.88 8.94
C LYS A 39 -24.86 29.54 9.47
N LEU A 40 -23.94 28.68 9.89
CA LEU A 40 -24.14 27.77 11.03
C LEU A 40 -22.92 27.89 11.96
N LYS A 41 -23.12 28.53 13.13
CA LYS A 41 -22.16 28.56 14.22
C LYS A 41 -22.03 27.15 14.80
N ARG A 42 -20.82 26.58 14.77
CA ARG A 42 -20.49 25.33 15.48
C ARG A 42 -19.42 25.65 16.52
N ASN A 43 -19.78 25.49 17.79
CA ASN A 43 -18.87 25.55 18.93
C ASN A 43 -17.79 24.47 18.77
N SER A 44 -16.56 24.86 18.47
CA SER A 44 -15.38 24.01 18.62
C SER A 44 -14.83 24.19 20.04
N GLY A 45 -14.90 23.15 20.86
CA GLY A 45 -14.13 23.07 22.10
C GLY A 45 -12.64 23.18 21.79
N SER A 46 -11.96 24.09 22.46
CA SER A 46 -10.53 24.33 22.36
C SER A 46 -9.72 23.15 22.90
N PHE A 47 -8.84 22.58 22.06
CA PHE A 47 -7.76 21.70 22.52
C PHE A 47 -6.63 22.55 23.11
N PRO A 48 -6.06 22.21 24.29
CA PRO A 48 -5.00 22.99 24.92
C PRO A 48 -3.62 22.51 24.44
N PHE A 49 -3.30 22.66 23.15
CA PHE A 49 -1.92 22.56 22.65
C PHE A 49 -1.79 23.45 21.41
N GLU A 50 -1.41 24.71 21.62
CA GLU A 50 -1.07 25.63 20.53
C GLU A 50 0.35 25.31 20.02
N VAL A 51 0.47 24.40 19.05
CA VAL A 51 1.71 24.21 18.28
C VAL A 51 1.60 25.05 17.01
N ARG A 52 2.43 26.10 16.92
CA ARG A 52 2.46 27.07 15.80
C ARG A 52 2.48 26.34 14.43
N PRO A 53 1.81 26.89 13.40
CA PRO A 53 1.82 26.31 12.06
C PRO A 53 3.25 26.26 11.48
N ALA A 54 3.45 25.34 10.54
CA ALA A 54 4.71 25.15 9.85
C ALA A 54 5.15 26.46 9.16
N ILE A 55 6.33 26.94 9.57
CA ILE A 55 7.34 27.68 8.81
C ILE A 55 6.75 28.70 7.79
N SER A 56 6.70 29.99 8.15
CA SER A 56 6.50 31.09 7.19
C SER A 56 7.62 31.12 6.13
N ASP A 57 7.40 31.74 4.96
CA ASP A 57 8.43 31.89 3.90
C ASP A 57 9.78 32.40 4.44
N SER A 58 9.73 33.35 5.38
CA SER A 58 10.92 33.88 6.06
C SER A 58 11.70 32.84 6.89
N SER A 59 11.00 31.83 7.44
CA SER A 59 11.61 30.73 8.19
C SER A 59 12.03 29.56 7.31
N LEU A 60 11.43 29.40 6.12
CA LEU A 60 11.94 28.44 5.12
C LEU A 60 13.29 28.91 4.59
N ASP A 61 13.42 30.19 4.25
CA ASP A 61 14.71 30.76 3.83
C ASP A 61 15.77 30.67 4.95
N ALA A 62 15.36 30.72 6.23
CA ALA A 62 16.25 30.49 7.37
C ALA A 62 16.71 29.03 7.48
N LEU A 63 15.79 28.06 7.28
CA LEU A 63 16.12 26.62 7.25
C LEU A 63 16.98 26.24 6.04
N LEU A 64 16.71 26.83 4.87
CA LEU A 64 17.52 26.65 3.66
C LEU A 64 18.94 27.18 3.88
N LYS A 65 19.11 28.34 4.54
CA LYS A 65 20.44 28.89 4.86
C LYS A 65 21.28 28.01 5.79
N GLU A 66 20.65 27.17 6.60
CA GLU A 66 21.33 26.21 7.49
C GLU A 66 21.86 24.98 6.74
N TYR A 67 21.16 24.53 5.68
CA TYR A 67 21.41 23.25 5.01
C TYR A 67 21.90 23.33 3.56
N LEU A 68 21.81 24.49 2.90
CA LEU A 68 22.43 24.67 1.60
C LEU A 68 23.95 24.55 1.76
N PRO A 69 24.62 23.68 0.97
CA PRO A 69 26.06 23.51 1.08
C PRO A 69 26.73 24.85 0.77
N LYS A 70 27.37 25.45 1.77
CA LYS A 70 28.49 26.35 1.49
C LYS A 70 29.53 25.44 0.83
N TYR A 71 29.81 25.68 -0.45
CA TYR A 71 30.93 25.07 -1.16
C TYR A 71 32.18 25.22 -0.30
N ASN A 72 32.59 24.12 0.34
CA ASN A 72 33.84 24.04 1.07
C ASN A 72 34.54 22.79 0.58
N THR A 73 35.39 22.98 -0.42
CA THR A 73 36.42 22.04 -0.80
C THR A 73 37.48 22.07 0.28
N ASN A 74 37.53 21.03 1.14
CA ASN A 74 38.74 20.47 1.78
C ASN A 74 38.37 19.57 2.96
N SER A 75 38.58 18.26 2.83
CA SER A 75 39.71 17.57 3.47
C SER A 75 39.49 16.06 3.37
N ALA A 76 40.45 15.37 2.75
CA ALA A 76 40.59 13.93 2.79
C ALA A 76 41.18 13.50 4.13
N THR A 77 40.68 12.41 4.73
CA THR A 77 41.45 11.56 5.64
C THR A 77 41.05 10.09 5.53
N SER A 78 42.07 9.25 5.64
CA SER A 78 42.21 7.82 5.33
C SER A 78 41.31 6.85 6.12
N PRO A 79 41.14 5.59 5.62
CA PRO A 79 40.26 4.60 6.25
C PRO A 79 40.92 3.95 7.48
N SER A 80 40.20 3.94 8.61
CA SER A 80 40.59 3.18 9.79
C SER A 80 39.97 1.78 9.78
N ARG A 81 40.76 0.86 10.33
CA ARG A 81 40.66 -0.60 10.32
C ARG A 81 39.44 -1.11 11.11
N TRP A 82 38.67 -1.99 10.47
CA TRP A 82 37.48 -2.64 11.04
C TRP A 82 37.85 -3.60 12.17
N SER A 83 37.13 -3.52 13.29
CA SER A 83 37.08 -4.56 14.32
C SER A 83 35.70 -5.22 14.28
N PRO A 84 35.59 -6.56 14.20
CA PRO A 84 34.30 -7.23 14.07
C PRO A 84 33.83 -7.76 15.43
N LEU A 85 32.91 -7.08 16.12
CA LEU A 85 32.12 -7.71 17.19
C LEU A 85 30.74 -7.06 17.34
N SER A 86 29.69 -7.78 16.94
CA SER A 86 28.54 -8.11 17.81
C SER A 86 27.45 -8.90 17.05
N GLY A 87 27.08 -10.07 17.62
CA GLY A 87 25.83 -10.81 17.38
C GLY A 87 25.42 -11.07 15.93
N PHE A 88 25.99 -12.10 15.27
CA PHE A 88 25.56 -12.50 13.93
C PHE A 88 24.09 -12.97 13.91
N SER A 89 23.17 -12.07 13.55
CA SER A 89 21.87 -12.48 13.04
C SER A 89 22.12 -13.29 11.76
N LYS A 90 21.56 -14.51 11.67
CA LYS A 90 21.72 -15.34 10.47
C LYS A 90 21.32 -14.54 9.22
N PRO A 91 22.14 -14.55 8.15
CA PRO A 91 21.84 -13.81 6.93
C PRO A 91 20.51 -14.27 6.34
N VAL A 92 19.83 -13.37 5.63
CA VAL A 92 18.64 -13.71 4.85
C VAL A 92 19.06 -14.69 3.75
N ARG A 93 18.22 -15.69 3.46
CA ARG A 93 18.45 -16.64 2.37
C ARG A 93 17.33 -16.46 1.36
N CYS A 94 17.66 -16.17 0.11
CA CYS A 94 16.66 -16.07 -0.95
C CYS A 94 15.90 -17.40 -1.12
N GLY A 95 14.66 -17.31 -1.59
CA GLY A 95 13.88 -18.47 -1.98
C GLY A 95 14.59 -19.23 -3.11
N THR A 96 14.55 -20.56 -3.04
CA THR A 96 15.03 -21.45 -4.11
C THR A 96 13.84 -22.25 -4.58
N PRO A 97 13.33 -22.02 -5.81
CA PRO A 97 12.20 -22.80 -6.30
C PRO A 97 12.64 -24.24 -6.62
N PRO A 98 11.69 -25.19 -6.75
CA PRO A 98 12.02 -26.53 -7.19
C PRO A 98 12.50 -26.54 -8.65
N SER A 99 13.38 -27.48 -8.99
CA SER A 99 13.91 -27.64 -10.36
C SER A 99 12.87 -28.16 -11.36
N ASN A 100 11.87 -28.90 -10.89
CA ASN A 100 10.73 -29.32 -11.68
C ASN A 100 9.44 -29.19 -10.86
N CYS A 101 8.60 -28.22 -11.24
CA CYS A 101 7.32 -27.95 -10.58
C CYS A 101 6.32 -29.11 -10.67
N LEU A 102 6.43 -29.96 -11.69
CA LEU A 102 5.49 -31.06 -11.94
C LEU A 102 5.82 -32.34 -11.16
N ASN A 103 6.91 -32.36 -10.39
CA ASN A 103 7.17 -33.45 -9.43
C ASN A 103 6.11 -33.51 -8.32
N ASP A 104 5.43 -32.39 -8.06
CA ASP A 104 4.27 -32.31 -7.19
C ASP A 104 3.09 -31.79 -8.03
N THR A 105 2.16 -32.67 -8.37
CA THR A 105 0.99 -32.34 -9.21
C THR A 105 0.02 -31.41 -8.51
N SER A 106 0.11 -31.21 -7.19
CA SER A 106 -0.71 -30.22 -6.48
C SER A 106 -0.45 -28.79 -6.96
N ASN A 107 0.74 -28.51 -7.53
CA ASN A 107 1.10 -27.23 -8.14
C ASN A 107 0.26 -26.89 -9.39
N LEU A 108 -0.48 -27.85 -9.95
CA LEU A 108 -1.44 -27.59 -11.03
C LEU A 108 -2.79 -27.07 -10.51
N HIS A 109 -3.11 -27.33 -9.24
CA HIS A 109 -4.42 -27.06 -8.65
C HIS A 109 -4.40 -25.90 -7.66
N TYR A 110 -3.36 -25.80 -6.84
CA TYR A 110 -3.26 -24.78 -5.79
C TYR A 110 -1.95 -24.02 -5.85
N ARG A 111 -2.00 -22.76 -5.40
CA ARG A 111 -0.82 -21.91 -5.21
C ARG A 111 0.07 -22.51 -4.13
N SER A 112 1.38 -22.51 -4.36
CA SER A 112 2.34 -22.70 -3.27
C SER A 112 2.22 -21.54 -2.25
N ILE A 113 2.80 -21.72 -1.06
CA ILE A 113 2.78 -20.69 -0.01
C ILE A 113 3.85 -19.62 -0.26
N ASP A 114 4.96 -19.97 -0.90
CA ASP A 114 6.07 -19.06 -1.20
C ASP A 114 6.00 -18.49 -2.63
N GLY A 115 4.91 -18.73 -3.36
CA GLY A 115 4.70 -18.26 -4.73
C GLY A 115 5.46 -19.03 -5.80
N SER A 116 6.31 -20.00 -5.42
CA SER A 116 7.03 -20.86 -6.38
C SER A 116 6.07 -21.65 -7.26
N CYS A 117 6.52 -21.96 -8.49
CA CYS A 117 5.74 -22.69 -9.47
C CYS A 117 4.44 -22.01 -9.91
N ASN A 118 4.26 -20.71 -9.64
CA ASN A 118 3.22 -19.94 -10.32
C ASN A 118 3.49 -19.98 -11.84
N SER A 119 4.68 -19.58 -12.27
CA SER A 119 5.16 -20.00 -13.58
C SER A 119 5.78 -21.41 -13.50
N LEU A 120 5.37 -22.29 -14.42
CA LEU A 120 5.95 -23.62 -14.59
C LEU A 120 7.26 -23.58 -15.37
N LEU A 121 7.44 -22.57 -16.25
CA LEU A 121 8.66 -22.38 -17.05
C LEU A 121 9.74 -21.61 -16.29
N TYR A 122 9.35 -20.63 -15.47
CA TYR A 122 10.23 -19.80 -14.63
C TYR A 122 9.79 -19.87 -13.16
N PRO A 123 10.06 -20.99 -12.46
CA PRO A 123 9.56 -21.24 -11.10
C PRO A 123 9.89 -20.18 -10.05
N GLU A 124 10.90 -19.34 -10.29
CA GLU A 124 11.35 -18.22 -9.47
C GLU A 124 10.55 -16.92 -9.64
N HIS A 125 9.72 -16.79 -10.67
CA HIS A 125 8.95 -15.56 -10.89
C HIS A 125 7.99 -15.30 -9.73
N GLY A 126 8.11 -14.11 -9.14
CA GLY A 126 7.23 -13.64 -8.06
C GLY A 126 7.33 -14.37 -6.72
N ILE A 127 8.33 -15.22 -6.50
CA ILE A 127 8.48 -15.95 -5.24
C ILE A 127 8.83 -15.03 -4.06
N ALA A 128 8.52 -15.49 -2.85
CA ALA A 128 8.93 -14.82 -1.62
C ALA A 128 10.45 -14.88 -1.39
N VAL A 129 10.96 -13.89 -0.65
CA VAL A 129 12.40 -13.75 -0.36
C VAL A 129 13.22 -13.68 -1.66
N SER A 130 12.87 -12.74 -2.52
CA SER A 130 13.44 -12.54 -3.85
C SER A 130 13.78 -11.07 -4.10
N ARG A 131 14.45 -10.79 -5.22
CA ARG A 131 14.82 -9.44 -5.64
C ARG A 131 13.60 -8.66 -6.12
N TYR A 132 13.56 -7.36 -5.84
CA TYR A 132 12.62 -6.49 -6.55
C TYR A 132 12.97 -6.45 -8.05
N GLY A 133 11.95 -6.35 -8.89
CA GLY A 133 12.12 -6.01 -10.30
C GLY A 133 12.54 -4.54 -10.47
N ARG A 134 13.01 -4.18 -11.67
CA ARG A 134 13.37 -2.80 -12.04
C ARG A 134 12.69 -2.38 -13.31
N LEU A 135 12.11 -1.17 -13.32
CA LEU A 135 11.72 -0.51 -14.57
C LEU A 135 12.93 0.13 -15.24
N LEU A 136 13.83 0.72 -14.45
CA LEU A 136 15.07 1.32 -14.92
C LEU A 136 16.26 0.85 -14.06
N PRO A 137 17.48 0.82 -14.63
CA PRO A 137 18.68 0.51 -13.85
C PRO A 137 18.84 1.47 -12.65
N PRO A 138 19.31 0.98 -11.49
CA PRO A 138 19.47 1.82 -10.32
C PRO A 138 20.53 2.90 -10.53
N LYS A 139 20.27 4.10 -10.01
CA LYS A 139 21.22 5.21 -9.92
C LYS A 139 21.54 5.46 -8.45
N TYR A 140 22.58 4.81 -7.95
CA TYR A 140 23.15 5.19 -6.67
C TYR A 140 23.83 6.55 -6.85
N VAL A 141 23.30 7.57 -6.17
CA VAL A 141 23.80 8.95 -6.24
C VAL A 141 25.29 8.94 -5.95
N LYS A 142 26.10 9.39 -6.91
CA LYS A 142 27.55 9.54 -6.69
C LYS A 142 27.75 10.58 -5.58
N PRO A 143 28.74 10.42 -4.68
CA PRO A 143 29.00 11.35 -3.57
C PRO A 143 29.24 12.82 -3.96
N VAL A 144 29.36 13.12 -5.25
CA VAL A 144 29.77 14.43 -5.80
C VAL A 144 28.61 15.43 -5.84
N GLN A 145 27.35 14.98 -5.79
CA GLN A 145 26.17 15.86 -5.81
C GLN A 145 25.32 15.58 -4.56
N ALA A 146 25.42 16.46 -3.56
CA ALA A 146 24.67 16.30 -2.31
C ALA A 146 23.19 16.58 -2.56
N LEU A 147 22.35 15.53 -2.58
CA LEU A 147 20.90 15.70 -2.59
C LEU A 147 20.42 16.42 -1.31
N PRO A 148 19.32 17.19 -1.38
CA PRO A 148 18.78 17.88 -0.22
C PRO A 148 18.40 16.90 0.90
N ASN A 149 18.46 17.36 2.15
CA ASN A 149 18.07 16.55 3.30
C ASN A 149 16.59 16.12 3.20
N ALA A 150 16.28 14.84 3.45
CA ALA A 150 14.92 14.29 3.30
C ALA A 150 13.88 15.00 4.18
N ARG A 151 14.26 15.36 5.41
CA ARG A 151 13.41 16.12 6.33
C ARG A 151 13.18 17.54 5.88
N LEU A 152 14.20 18.19 5.34
CA LEU A 152 14.03 19.52 4.76
C LEU A 152 13.06 19.49 3.56
N ILE A 153 13.16 18.50 2.68
CA ILE A 153 12.23 18.33 1.55
C ILE A 153 10.79 18.14 2.08
N SER A 154 10.59 17.25 3.06
CA SER A 154 9.29 17.01 3.68
C SER A 154 8.68 18.29 4.28
N LEU A 155 9.48 19.05 5.04
CA LEU A 155 9.04 20.30 5.65
C LEU A 155 8.71 21.39 4.63
N SER A 156 9.44 21.46 3.53
CA SER A 156 9.36 22.56 2.56
C SER A 156 8.32 22.34 1.47
N LEU A 157 8.24 21.14 0.90
CA LEU A 157 7.38 20.88 -0.27
C LEU A 157 5.96 20.51 0.13
N TYR A 158 5.78 19.84 1.27
CA TYR A 158 4.50 19.25 1.65
C TYR A 158 3.83 20.04 2.77
N GLY A 159 2.61 20.53 2.51
CA GLY A 159 1.81 21.21 3.52
C GLY A 159 1.34 20.28 4.64
N GLU A 160 0.70 20.83 5.67
CA GLU A 160 0.12 20.08 6.80
C GLU A 160 -1.40 20.15 6.85
N HIS A 161 -2.02 20.71 5.81
CA HIS A 161 -3.47 20.83 5.76
C HIS A 161 -4.11 19.47 5.52
N THR A 162 -5.07 19.13 6.36
CA THR A 162 -5.89 17.93 6.19
C THR A 162 -7.26 18.35 5.69
N ARG A 163 -7.57 17.95 4.45
CA ARG A 163 -8.90 18.06 3.84
C ARG A 163 -9.41 16.64 3.63
N ASN A 164 -10.68 16.42 3.89
CA ASN A 164 -11.31 15.15 3.53
C ASN A 164 -11.41 15.05 2.00
N ASP A 165 -11.31 13.83 1.49
CA ASP A 165 -11.75 13.52 0.13
C ASP A 165 -13.27 13.75 0.01
N ASN A 166 -13.77 13.88 -1.21
CA ASN A 166 -15.18 14.16 -1.45
C ASN A 166 -16.02 12.89 -1.69
N PHE A 167 -15.36 11.75 -1.90
CA PHE A 167 -15.97 10.56 -2.46
C PHE A 167 -15.48 9.26 -1.83
N ARG A 168 -14.17 9.12 -1.56
CA ARG A 168 -13.57 7.87 -1.08
C ARG A 168 -13.53 7.78 0.43
N THR A 169 -13.95 6.63 0.95
CA THR A 169 -13.99 6.36 2.38
C THR A 169 -12.61 5.92 2.91
N MET A 170 -12.48 5.84 4.23
CA MET A 170 -11.31 5.30 4.91
C MET A 170 -10.99 3.86 4.52
N ALA A 171 -12.00 3.07 4.13
CA ALA A 171 -11.76 1.74 3.58
C ALA A 171 -10.89 1.76 2.33
N ALA A 172 -11.00 2.80 1.49
CA ALA A 172 -10.24 2.91 0.24
C ALA A 172 -8.73 3.04 0.51
N MET A 173 -8.35 3.97 1.39
CA MET A 173 -6.96 4.12 1.84
C MET A 173 -6.47 2.85 2.55
N GLN A 174 -7.30 2.30 3.45
CA GLN A 174 -6.89 1.16 4.26
C GLN A 174 -6.67 -0.12 3.43
N TRP A 175 -7.48 -0.31 2.39
CA TRP A 175 -7.33 -1.40 1.43
C TRP A 175 -6.04 -1.27 0.62
N GLY A 176 -5.70 -0.06 0.17
CA GLY A 176 -4.42 0.20 -0.48
C GLY A 176 -3.21 -0.17 0.38
N GLN A 177 -3.27 0.09 1.69
CA GLN A 177 -2.23 -0.37 2.62
C GLN A 177 -2.18 -1.91 2.70
N TYR A 178 -3.32 -2.58 2.75
CA TYR A 178 -3.37 -4.05 2.80
C TYR A 178 -2.78 -4.68 1.52
N VAL A 179 -3.11 -4.11 0.34
CA VAL A 179 -2.52 -4.46 -0.95
C VAL A 179 -1.00 -4.28 -0.95
N ALA A 180 -0.50 -3.17 -0.43
CA ALA A 180 0.94 -2.92 -0.34
C ALA A 180 1.66 -3.96 0.54
N HIS A 181 1.00 -4.38 1.62
CA HIS A 181 1.56 -5.36 2.55
C HIS A 181 1.57 -6.78 1.96
N ASP A 182 0.59 -7.12 1.12
CA ASP A 182 0.52 -8.43 0.48
C ASP A 182 1.66 -8.68 -0.50
N VAL A 183 1.97 -7.69 -1.36
CA VAL A 183 2.92 -7.89 -2.46
C VAL A 183 4.38 -7.54 -2.12
N SER A 184 4.63 -6.83 -1.03
CA SER A 184 5.96 -6.28 -0.75
C SER A 184 6.27 -6.17 0.74
N GLN A 185 7.39 -6.76 1.17
CA GLN A 185 7.89 -6.66 2.55
C GLN A 185 9.41 -6.50 2.58
N LEU A 186 9.90 -5.31 2.91
CA LEU A 186 11.34 -5.09 3.11
C LEU A 186 11.82 -5.61 4.48
N SER A 187 13.13 -5.87 4.58
CA SER A 187 13.79 -6.22 5.85
C SER A 187 14.95 -5.28 6.14
N THR A 188 15.14 -4.93 7.41
CA THR A 188 16.33 -4.22 7.92
C THR A 188 17.19 -5.11 8.84
N ARG A 189 16.96 -6.43 8.82
CA ARG A 189 17.66 -7.40 9.68
C ARG A 189 19.17 -7.26 9.54
N GLY A 190 19.87 -7.04 10.65
CA GLY A 190 21.32 -6.84 10.68
C GLY A 190 21.74 -5.37 10.77
N ALA A 191 20.79 -4.43 10.76
CA ALA A 191 21.03 -3.05 11.18
C ALA A 191 20.82 -2.89 12.70
N PRO A 192 21.51 -1.92 13.33
CA PRO A 192 21.24 -1.49 14.70
C PRO A 192 19.78 -1.12 14.94
N LYS A 193 19.30 -1.30 16.18
CA LYS A 193 17.97 -0.82 16.58
C LYS A 193 17.87 0.70 16.52
N ASP A 194 18.96 1.40 16.80
CA ASP A 194 19.03 2.86 16.71
C ASP A 194 20.24 3.34 15.88
N CYS A 195 19.97 3.64 14.61
CA CYS A 195 20.94 4.24 13.70
C CYS A 195 21.35 5.69 14.04
N CYS A 196 20.62 6.38 14.92
CA CYS A 196 21.07 7.66 15.45
C CYS A 196 22.19 7.50 16.48
N ALA A 197 22.15 6.42 17.27
CA ALA A 197 23.20 6.07 18.22
C ALA A 197 24.42 5.42 17.54
N GLU A 198 24.19 4.68 16.44
CA GLU A 198 25.24 3.99 15.69
C GLU A 198 25.34 4.47 14.22
N PRO A 199 25.60 5.77 13.98
CA PRO A 199 25.52 6.37 12.63
C PRO A 199 26.61 5.86 11.68
N HIS A 200 27.70 5.30 12.21
CA HIS A 200 28.82 4.77 11.42
C HIS A 200 28.61 3.32 10.96
N HIS A 201 27.55 2.65 11.43
CA HIS A 201 27.24 1.30 10.97
C HIS A 201 26.90 1.35 9.47
N HIS A 202 27.48 0.45 8.66
CA HIS A 202 27.34 0.46 7.20
C HIS A 202 25.89 0.40 6.67
N ARG A 203 24.95 -0.06 7.51
CA ARG A 203 23.51 -0.12 7.22
C ARG A 203 22.69 1.04 7.75
N CYS A 204 23.31 2.01 8.40
CA CYS A 204 22.64 3.17 8.96
C CYS A 204 22.81 4.37 8.04
N GLN A 205 21.69 5.05 7.76
CA GLN A 205 21.67 6.30 7.00
C GLN A 205 20.70 7.27 7.70
N PRO A 206 21.02 7.70 8.94
CA PRO A 206 20.10 8.51 9.74
C PRO A 206 19.78 9.83 9.02
N ILE A 207 18.54 10.27 9.15
CA ILE A 207 18.07 11.52 8.53
C ILE A 207 18.33 12.65 9.51
N ALA A 208 19.29 13.53 9.23
CA ALA A 208 19.56 14.68 10.09
C ALA A 208 18.31 15.57 10.22
N LEU A 209 18.02 16.03 11.43
CA LEU A 209 16.91 16.92 11.73
C LEU A 209 17.39 18.39 11.70
N PRO A 210 16.71 19.28 10.95
CA PRO A 210 17.02 20.70 11.00
C PRO A 210 16.82 21.29 12.39
N ARG A 211 17.78 22.06 12.93
CA ARG A 211 17.73 22.55 14.32
C ARG A 211 16.50 23.41 14.60
N GLY A 212 16.09 24.23 13.64
CA GLY A 212 14.85 25.03 13.72
C GLY A 212 13.56 24.27 13.41
N GLY A 213 13.64 22.99 13.03
CA GLY A 213 12.48 22.16 12.68
C GLY A 213 11.71 21.69 13.93
N PRO A 214 10.41 21.34 13.80
CA PRO A 214 9.54 21.06 14.95
C PRO A 214 10.06 19.98 15.90
N ILE A 215 10.62 18.88 15.37
CA ILE A 215 11.10 17.77 16.22
C ILE A 215 12.38 18.16 16.95
N ALA A 216 13.39 18.69 16.24
CA ALA A 216 14.67 19.04 16.85
C ALA A 216 14.52 20.16 17.88
N TYR A 217 13.76 21.20 17.56
CA TYR A 217 13.55 22.34 18.44
C TYR A 217 12.89 21.94 19.77
N ASN A 218 11.85 21.11 19.73
CA ASN A 218 11.10 20.75 20.94
C ASN A 218 11.73 19.60 21.73
N THR A 219 12.47 18.69 21.08
CA THR A 219 12.97 17.47 21.75
C THR A 219 14.48 17.41 21.93
N GLY A 220 15.23 18.30 21.27
CA GLY A 220 16.70 18.22 21.21
C GLY A 220 17.24 17.07 20.34
N LYS A 221 16.37 16.24 19.73
CA LYS A 221 16.79 15.17 18.81
C LYS A 221 17.49 15.76 17.58
N THR A 222 18.59 15.15 17.16
CA THR A 222 19.41 15.62 16.02
C THR A 222 19.22 14.80 14.75
N CYS A 223 18.58 13.64 14.82
CA CYS A 223 18.27 12.81 13.66
C CYS A 223 17.02 11.94 13.85
N LEU A 224 16.51 11.42 12.74
CA LEU A 224 15.55 10.33 12.68
C LEU A 224 16.27 9.02 12.34
N HIS A 225 15.89 7.96 13.03
CA HIS A 225 16.35 6.60 12.73
C HIS A 225 16.01 6.21 11.28
N PHE A 226 16.99 5.69 10.55
CA PHE A 226 16.78 5.03 9.28
C PHE A 226 17.83 3.94 9.03
N ALA A 227 17.34 2.73 8.77
CA ALA A 227 18.14 1.56 8.42
C ALA A 227 17.88 1.11 6.97
N SER A 228 18.98 0.83 6.26
CA SER A 228 18.99 0.34 4.89
C SER A 228 18.35 -1.05 4.77
N SER A 229 17.56 -1.24 3.71
CA SER A 229 16.97 -2.53 3.37
C SER A 229 18.03 -3.55 3.01
N VAL A 230 17.82 -4.80 3.41
CA VAL A 230 18.66 -5.94 3.01
C VAL A 230 18.66 -6.06 1.49
N SER A 231 19.86 -6.19 0.93
CA SER A 231 20.12 -6.55 -0.46
C SER A 231 20.63 -7.98 -0.57
N ASP A 232 20.68 -8.47 -1.80
CA ASP A 232 21.32 -9.75 -2.13
C ASP A 232 22.82 -9.78 -1.85
N ALA A 233 23.50 -8.63 -1.71
CA ALA A 233 24.89 -8.57 -1.25
C ALA A 233 25.06 -8.89 0.25
N GLU A 234 24.05 -8.60 1.10
CA GLU A 234 24.06 -8.99 2.52
C GLU A 234 23.37 -10.34 2.77
N ALA A 235 22.77 -10.94 1.73
CA ALA A 235 22.02 -12.18 1.81
C ALA A 235 22.74 -13.34 1.09
N ILE A 236 22.20 -14.54 1.26
CA ILE A 236 22.63 -15.73 0.51
C ILE A 236 21.59 -15.97 -0.57
N CYS A 237 21.92 -15.58 -1.80
CA CYS A 237 21.03 -15.67 -2.94
C CYS A 237 21.72 -16.33 -4.14
N PRO A 238 20.97 -17.01 -5.03
CA PRO A 238 21.51 -17.45 -6.32
C PRO A 238 22.10 -16.26 -7.08
N LYS A 239 23.23 -16.49 -7.76
CA LYS A 239 23.83 -15.49 -8.66
C LYS A 239 22.90 -15.29 -9.84
N ASP A 240 22.55 -14.05 -10.12
CA ASP A 240 21.69 -13.64 -11.22
C ASP A 240 22.45 -12.91 -12.35
N GLY A 241 23.75 -12.64 -12.13
CA GLY A 241 24.60 -11.94 -13.11
C GLY A 241 24.38 -10.43 -13.16
N ALA A 242 23.57 -9.86 -12.26
CA ALA A 242 23.36 -8.41 -12.20
C ALA A 242 24.67 -7.69 -11.80
N PRO A 243 25.00 -6.54 -12.41
CA PRO A 243 26.22 -5.80 -12.10
C PRO A 243 26.12 -4.95 -10.82
N TYR A 244 24.99 -4.99 -10.12
CA TYR A 244 24.71 -4.25 -8.90
C TYR A 244 23.91 -5.11 -7.92
N PRO A 245 24.03 -4.85 -6.59
CA PRO A 245 23.17 -5.49 -5.62
C PRO A 245 21.75 -4.93 -5.68
N GLU A 246 20.76 -5.80 -5.47
CA GLU A 246 19.33 -5.48 -5.47
C GLU A 246 18.71 -5.75 -4.10
N LYS A 247 17.76 -4.90 -3.70
CA LYS A 247 16.98 -5.05 -2.47
C LYS A 247 16.07 -6.27 -2.55
N LEU A 248 15.78 -6.86 -1.39
CA LEU A 248 14.94 -8.05 -1.28
C LEU A 248 13.55 -7.73 -0.72
N THR A 249 12.53 -8.37 -1.29
CA THR A 249 11.19 -8.51 -0.69
C THR A 249 11.08 -9.86 0.01
N LEU A 250 10.43 -9.91 1.16
CA LEU A 250 10.09 -11.15 1.88
C LEU A 250 8.71 -11.69 1.51
N SER A 251 7.91 -10.95 0.76
CA SER A 251 6.58 -11.34 0.29
C SER A 251 6.61 -11.95 -1.11
N THR A 252 5.63 -12.79 -1.43
CA THR A 252 5.25 -13.11 -2.81
C THR A 252 4.83 -11.85 -3.55
N ALA A 253 4.92 -11.86 -4.88
CA ALA A 253 4.53 -10.73 -5.72
C ALA A 253 3.05 -10.75 -6.16
N TYR A 254 2.33 -11.79 -5.76
CA TYR A 254 0.93 -12.03 -6.14
C TYR A 254 -0.03 -11.41 -5.12
N LEU A 255 -1.26 -11.13 -5.56
CA LEU A 255 -2.36 -10.79 -4.67
C LEU A 255 -3.01 -12.08 -4.18
N ASP A 256 -2.35 -12.74 -3.22
CA ASP A 256 -2.66 -14.10 -2.76
C ASP A 256 -2.88 -14.20 -1.24
N LEU A 257 -3.08 -13.06 -0.56
CA LEU A 257 -3.28 -12.98 0.88
C LEU A 257 -2.14 -13.66 1.65
N SER A 258 -0.90 -13.53 1.17
CA SER A 258 0.31 -13.97 1.87
C SER A 258 0.43 -13.35 3.26
N SER A 259 -0.17 -12.17 3.48
CA SER A 259 -0.29 -11.56 4.82
C SER A 259 -1.12 -12.41 5.81
N VAL A 260 -2.05 -13.23 5.31
CA VAL A 260 -2.93 -14.14 6.07
C VAL A 260 -2.33 -15.53 6.14
N TYR A 261 -1.89 -16.06 5.00
CA TYR A 261 -1.47 -17.46 4.86
C TYR A 261 0.04 -17.67 5.05
N GLY A 262 0.83 -16.60 5.02
CA GLY A 262 2.28 -16.61 5.13
C GLY A 262 3.02 -16.74 3.80
N ASN A 263 4.31 -16.44 3.85
CA ASN A 263 5.25 -16.46 2.72
C ASN A 263 6.22 -17.65 2.75
N SER A 264 5.97 -18.60 3.65
CA SER A 264 6.72 -19.86 3.75
C SER A 264 5.86 -20.93 4.37
N GLN A 265 6.15 -22.20 4.05
CA GLN A 265 5.44 -23.33 4.67
C GLN A 265 5.51 -23.31 6.20
N ARG A 266 6.63 -22.83 6.77
CA ARG A 266 6.75 -22.66 8.23
C ARG A 266 5.74 -21.66 8.78
N GLN A 267 5.57 -20.50 8.14
CA GLN A 267 4.58 -19.50 8.56
C GLN A 267 3.15 -20.00 8.38
N SER A 268 2.84 -20.64 7.24
CA SER A 268 1.52 -21.23 6.99
C SER A 268 1.15 -22.26 8.06
N ARG A 269 2.06 -23.17 8.41
CA ARG A 269 1.83 -24.14 9.49
C ARG A 269 1.57 -23.49 10.86
N GLN A 270 2.11 -22.31 11.14
CA GLN A 270 1.90 -21.63 12.42
C GLN A 270 0.49 -21.06 12.56
N VAL A 271 -0.11 -20.63 11.44
CA VAL A 271 -1.45 -20.03 11.42
C VAL A 271 -2.58 -21.05 11.21
N ARG A 272 -2.28 -22.26 10.73
CA ARG A 272 -3.27 -23.32 10.51
C ARG A 272 -3.65 -24.05 11.80
N LEU A 273 -4.94 -24.37 11.92
CA LEU A 273 -5.46 -25.19 13.03
C LEU A 273 -5.28 -26.70 12.75
N PHE A 274 -5.18 -27.09 11.48
CA PHE A 274 -5.18 -28.49 11.02
C PHE A 274 -6.42 -29.27 11.47
N LYS A 275 -7.56 -28.56 11.52
CA LYS A 275 -8.87 -29.15 11.81
C LYS A 275 -9.96 -28.43 11.02
N GLY A 276 -10.57 -29.17 10.09
CA GLY A 276 -11.67 -28.67 9.24
C GLY A 276 -11.23 -27.60 8.25
N GLY A 277 -9.96 -27.60 7.85
CA GLY A 277 -9.36 -26.62 6.95
C GLY A 277 -9.10 -25.24 7.56
N ARG A 278 -9.38 -25.05 8.87
CA ARG A 278 -9.43 -23.72 9.49
C ARG A 278 -8.05 -23.13 9.86
N LEU A 279 -8.03 -21.81 9.99
CA LEU A 279 -6.99 -21.04 10.64
C LEU A 279 -7.21 -20.94 12.16
N ARG A 280 -6.12 -20.79 12.89
CA ARG A 280 -6.10 -20.58 14.34
C ARG A 280 -6.71 -19.22 14.66
N THR A 281 -7.55 -19.23 15.69
CA THR A 281 -8.17 -18.03 16.26
C THR A 281 -8.18 -18.17 17.78
N SER A 282 -8.34 -17.04 18.47
CA SER A 282 -8.63 -16.99 19.91
C SER A 282 -10.11 -16.67 20.09
N TYR A 283 -10.83 -17.47 20.86
CA TYR A 283 -12.24 -17.23 21.16
C TYR A 283 -12.37 -16.40 22.44
N VAL A 284 -12.81 -15.15 22.32
CA VAL A 284 -12.90 -14.18 23.43
C VAL A 284 -14.20 -13.38 23.27
N ASN A 285 -14.94 -13.19 24.37
CA ASN A 285 -16.21 -12.46 24.41
C ASN A 285 -17.25 -12.96 23.37
N GLY A 286 -17.29 -14.27 23.15
CA GLY A 286 -18.22 -14.88 22.20
C GLY A 286 -17.84 -14.73 20.72
N GLN A 287 -16.61 -14.27 20.42
CA GLN A 287 -16.16 -14.03 19.05
C GLN A 287 -14.78 -14.62 18.77
N HIS A 288 -14.51 -14.91 17.49
CA HIS A 288 -13.20 -15.34 17.02
C HIS A 288 -12.31 -14.13 16.68
N TRP A 289 -11.10 -14.12 17.23
CA TRP A 289 -10.08 -13.11 17.04
C TRP A 289 -8.79 -13.72 16.51
N LEU A 290 -7.90 -12.87 16.00
CA LEU A 290 -6.53 -13.29 15.70
C LEU A 290 -5.85 -13.83 16.97
N PRO A 291 -5.03 -14.88 16.88
CA PRO A 291 -4.31 -15.41 18.04
C PRO A 291 -3.43 -14.34 18.69
N VAL A 292 -3.31 -14.36 20.02
CA VAL A 292 -2.48 -13.43 20.79
C VAL A 292 -1.24 -14.17 21.30
N SER A 293 -0.06 -13.54 21.17
CA SER A 293 1.17 -14.02 21.81
C SER A 293 1.40 -13.25 23.11
N GLN A 294 1.78 -13.98 24.16
CA GLN A 294 2.39 -13.40 25.35
C GLN A 294 3.90 -13.47 25.23
N ASN A 295 4.56 -12.34 25.43
CA ASN A 295 5.91 -11.99 24.98
C ASN A 295 7.05 -12.94 25.40
N GLN A 296 7.20 -14.09 24.72
CA GLN A 296 8.31 -15.00 25.02
C GLN A 296 9.68 -14.45 24.53
N ASN A 297 9.71 -13.50 23.57
CA ASN A 297 10.94 -13.07 22.89
C ASN A 297 11.11 -11.54 22.71
N GLY A 298 10.33 -10.69 23.37
CA GLY A 298 10.41 -9.22 23.20
C GLY A 298 9.85 -8.71 21.86
N GLU A 299 8.99 -9.49 21.19
CA GLU A 299 8.41 -9.17 19.88
C GLU A 299 7.12 -8.33 19.96
N CYS A 300 6.53 -8.20 21.16
CA CYS A 300 5.38 -7.36 21.43
C CYS A 300 5.80 -6.09 22.22
N GLY A 301 5.03 -5.00 22.11
CA GLY A 301 5.28 -3.73 22.79
C GLY A 301 5.18 -3.79 24.33
N ALA A 302 5.14 -2.62 24.99
CA ALA A 302 5.36 -2.45 26.43
C ALA A 302 4.51 -3.31 27.39
N ARG A 303 3.35 -3.84 26.96
CA ARG A 303 2.49 -4.74 27.76
C ARG A 303 2.58 -6.22 27.40
N ASN A 304 3.56 -6.60 26.58
CA ASN A 304 3.88 -7.99 26.28
C ASN A 304 2.78 -8.78 25.56
N GLU A 305 1.80 -8.12 24.93
CA GLU A 305 0.74 -8.77 24.15
C GLU A 305 0.64 -8.16 22.76
N CYS A 306 0.49 -9.02 21.74
CA CYS A 306 0.27 -8.60 20.37
C CYS A 306 -0.36 -9.73 19.55
N TYR A 307 -1.09 -9.36 18.50
CA TYR A 307 -1.62 -10.35 17.56
C TYR A 307 -0.49 -11.07 16.81
N ILE A 308 -0.69 -12.38 16.64
CA ILE A 308 0.13 -13.28 15.84
C ILE A 308 -0.46 -13.29 14.43
N MET A 309 0.37 -12.92 13.46
CA MET A 309 0.05 -12.97 12.05
C MET A 309 1.35 -13.08 11.24
N PRO A 310 1.30 -13.64 10.03
CA PRO A 310 2.49 -13.76 9.18
C PRO A 310 3.12 -12.41 8.85
N ASP A 311 2.30 -11.43 8.45
CA ASP A 311 2.77 -10.05 8.27
C ASP A 311 2.44 -9.17 9.48
N ARG A 312 3.43 -8.98 10.34
CA ARG A 312 3.32 -8.19 11.57
C ARG A 312 2.97 -6.71 11.32
N ARG A 313 3.13 -6.19 10.10
CA ARG A 313 2.72 -4.81 9.77
C ARG A 313 1.20 -4.63 9.84
N ASN A 314 0.43 -5.70 9.69
CA ASN A 314 -1.03 -5.68 9.85
C ASN A 314 -1.50 -5.59 11.31
N ARG A 315 -0.59 -5.47 12.29
CA ARG A 315 -0.92 -5.08 13.67
C ARG A 315 -0.53 -3.64 14.00
N PHE A 316 -0.11 -2.86 13.01
CA PHE A 316 0.43 -1.51 13.21
C PHE A 316 -0.65 -0.51 13.64
N LEU A 317 -1.88 -0.67 13.17
CA LEU A 317 -3.04 0.17 13.50
C LEU A 317 -4.28 -0.71 13.73
N PRO A 318 -5.28 -0.24 14.51
CA PRO A 318 -6.54 -0.96 14.69
C PRO A 318 -7.26 -1.24 13.37
N THR A 319 -7.27 -0.27 12.45
CA THR A 319 -7.97 -0.35 11.16
C THR A 319 -7.39 -1.39 10.21
N ILE A 320 -6.07 -1.64 10.25
CA ILE A 320 -5.45 -2.70 9.44
C ILE A 320 -5.58 -4.09 10.10
N ALA A 321 -5.51 -4.14 11.44
CA ALA A 321 -5.76 -5.37 12.21
C ALA A 321 -7.22 -5.85 12.06
N LEU A 322 -8.15 -4.91 11.87
CA LEU A 322 -9.55 -5.15 11.53
C LEU A 322 -9.67 -5.95 10.22
N LEU A 323 -9.04 -5.48 9.13
CA LEU A 323 -9.03 -6.18 7.85
C LEU A 323 -8.35 -7.54 7.93
N GLN A 324 -7.24 -7.65 8.68
CA GLN A 324 -6.59 -8.93 8.93
C GLN A 324 -7.53 -9.93 9.63
N THR A 325 -8.28 -9.46 10.63
CA THR A 325 -9.27 -10.29 11.34
C THR A 325 -10.40 -10.71 10.41
N LEU A 326 -10.87 -9.79 9.55
CA LEU A 326 -11.92 -10.04 8.56
C LEU A 326 -11.55 -11.21 7.63
N PHE A 327 -10.35 -11.21 7.04
CA PHE A 327 -9.93 -12.27 6.13
C PHE A 327 -9.72 -13.63 6.82
N VAL A 328 -9.32 -13.63 8.09
CA VAL A 328 -9.22 -14.88 8.87
C VAL A 328 -10.61 -15.44 9.20
N ARG A 329 -11.55 -14.57 9.56
CA ARG A 329 -12.97 -14.96 9.77
C ARG A 329 -13.57 -15.49 8.47
N GLU A 330 -13.36 -14.80 7.34
CA GLU A 330 -13.90 -15.21 6.05
C GLU A 330 -13.34 -16.57 5.63
N HIS A 331 -12.04 -16.82 5.80
CA HIS A 331 -11.48 -18.14 5.53
C HIS A 331 -12.14 -19.24 6.36
N ASN A 332 -12.32 -19.03 7.67
CA ASN A 332 -12.94 -20.03 8.54
C ASN A 332 -14.42 -20.26 8.18
N ARG A 333 -15.16 -19.19 7.86
CA ARG A 333 -16.54 -19.25 7.37
C ARG A 333 -16.64 -20.05 6.08
N LEU A 334 -15.72 -19.83 5.13
CA LEU A 334 -15.64 -20.57 3.87
C LEU A 334 -15.34 -22.05 4.14
N ALA A 335 -14.32 -22.36 4.95
CA ALA A 335 -13.93 -23.74 5.26
C ALA A 335 -15.07 -24.52 5.93
N GLU A 336 -15.78 -23.91 6.87
CA GLU A 336 -16.91 -24.53 7.57
C GLU A 336 -18.09 -24.81 6.63
N ASN A 337 -18.46 -23.86 5.77
CA ASN A 337 -19.55 -24.06 4.82
C ASN A 337 -19.20 -25.08 3.73
N ILE A 338 -17.96 -25.09 3.23
CA ILE A 338 -17.50 -26.09 2.26
C ILE A 338 -17.49 -27.49 2.90
N ALA A 339 -17.11 -27.61 4.17
CA ALA A 339 -17.15 -28.89 4.89
C ALA A 339 -18.57 -29.44 5.04
N ILE A 340 -19.57 -28.57 5.22
CA ILE A 340 -20.99 -28.96 5.25
C ILE A 340 -21.44 -29.48 3.88
N LEU A 341 -21.09 -28.76 2.80
CA LEU A 341 -21.47 -29.13 1.43
C LEU A 341 -20.73 -30.38 0.94
N ASN A 342 -19.50 -30.58 1.39
CA ASN A 342 -18.61 -31.67 0.96
C ASN A 342 -18.04 -32.45 2.16
N PRO A 343 -18.85 -33.29 2.84
CA PRO A 343 -18.40 -34.01 4.05
C PRO A 343 -17.23 -34.98 3.82
N HIS A 344 -16.93 -35.31 2.57
CA HIS A 344 -15.86 -36.22 2.15
C HIS A 344 -14.50 -35.52 2.00
N TYR A 345 -14.43 -34.18 2.08
CA TYR A 345 -13.17 -33.45 1.99
C TYR A 345 -12.33 -33.62 3.26
N ASN A 346 -11.03 -33.81 3.08
CA ASN A 346 -10.07 -33.82 4.19
C ASN A 346 -9.66 -32.38 4.58
N ASP A 347 -8.91 -32.26 5.68
CA ASP A 347 -8.45 -30.96 6.21
C ASP A 347 -7.68 -30.13 5.17
N GLU A 348 -6.78 -30.76 4.42
CA GLU A 348 -5.95 -30.07 3.43
C GLU A 348 -6.80 -29.51 2.28
N ARG A 349 -7.73 -30.31 1.73
CA ARG A 349 -8.61 -29.86 0.65
C ARG A 349 -9.51 -28.72 1.11
N LEU A 350 -10.07 -28.80 2.33
CA LEU A 350 -10.86 -27.71 2.91
C LEU A 350 -10.05 -26.42 3.05
N TYR A 351 -8.81 -26.51 3.55
CA TYR A 351 -7.92 -25.36 3.68
C TYR A 351 -7.63 -24.72 2.31
N GLN A 352 -7.29 -25.53 1.31
CA GLN A 352 -6.92 -25.02 -0.01
C GLN A 352 -8.11 -24.41 -0.76
N GLU A 353 -9.28 -25.03 -0.72
CA GLU A 353 -10.49 -24.46 -1.34
C GLU A 353 -10.93 -23.15 -0.65
N ALA A 354 -10.95 -23.12 0.68
CA ALA A 354 -11.26 -21.88 1.41
C ALA A 354 -10.22 -20.78 1.14
N ARG A 355 -8.92 -21.11 1.08
CA ARG A 355 -7.85 -20.18 0.71
C ARG A 355 -8.06 -19.65 -0.72
N LYS A 356 -8.32 -20.54 -1.67
CA LYS A 356 -8.53 -20.21 -3.08
C LYS A 356 -9.71 -19.25 -3.28
N ILE A 357 -10.85 -19.52 -2.65
CA ILE A 357 -12.03 -18.63 -2.73
C ILE A 357 -11.76 -17.28 -2.08
N ASN A 358 -11.14 -17.26 -0.89
CA ASN A 358 -10.83 -16.00 -0.19
C ASN A 358 -9.88 -15.11 -1.01
N ILE A 359 -8.85 -15.70 -1.62
CA ILE A 359 -7.95 -15.01 -2.54
C ILE A 359 -8.71 -14.47 -3.75
N ALA A 360 -9.63 -15.25 -4.33
CA ALA A 360 -10.42 -14.81 -5.47
C ALA A 360 -11.34 -13.63 -5.14
N GLN A 361 -12.00 -13.64 -3.98
CA GLN A 361 -12.77 -12.51 -3.47
C GLN A 361 -11.87 -11.27 -3.32
N TYR A 362 -10.68 -11.43 -2.74
CA TYR A 362 -9.70 -10.35 -2.58
C TYR A 362 -9.21 -9.78 -3.92
N GLN A 363 -8.88 -10.63 -4.90
CA GLN A 363 -8.47 -10.22 -6.24
C GLN A 363 -9.60 -9.46 -6.95
N LYS A 364 -10.82 -10.00 -6.93
CA LYS A 364 -12.01 -9.33 -7.50
C LYS A 364 -12.18 -7.95 -6.89
N ILE A 365 -12.26 -7.84 -5.57
CA ILE A 365 -12.47 -6.55 -4.89
C ILE A 365 -11.34 -5.57 -5.25
N THR A 366 -10.09 -6.06 -5.30
CA THR A 366 -8.94 -5.21 -5.63
C THR A 366 -8.98 -4.69 -7.05
N TYR A 367 -9.16 -5.53 -8.07
CA TYR A 367 -9.11 -5.09 -9.48
C TYR A 367 -10.40 -4.43 -9.96
N ASN A 368 -11.57 -4.91 -9.53
CA ASN A 368 -12.85 -4.47 -10.08
C ASN A 368 -13.49 -3.34 -9.25
N ASP A 369 -13.32 -3.34 -7.91
CA ASP A 369 -14.01 -2.38 -7.05
C ASP A 369 -13.09 -1.24 -6.58
N TRP A 370 -11.83 -1.55 -6.26
CA TRP A 370 -10.88 -0.59 -5.68
C TRP A 370 -10.00 0.10 -6.73
N LEU A 371 -9.35 -0.66 -7.62
CA LEU A 371 -8.35 -0.14 -8.56
C LEU A 371 -8.90 0.96 -9.50
N PRO A 372 -10.14 0.86 -10.04
CA PRO A 372 -10.70 1.92 -10.88
C PRO A 372 -10.91 3.23 -10.13
N LEU A 373 -11.11 3.19 -8.80
CA LEU A 373 -11.20 4.39 -7.97
C LEU A 373 -9.85 5.09 -7.85
N TYR A 374 -8.74 4.42 -8.09
CA TYR A 374 -7.39 4.97 -7.91
C TYR A 374 -6.72 5.32 -9.24
N LEU A 375 -6.91 4.49 -10.27
CA LEU A 375 -6.27 4.68 -11.58
C LEU A 375 -7.20 5.32 -12.62
N GLY A 376 -8.50 5.41 -12.34
CA GLY A 376 -9.52 5.84 -13.29
C GLY A 376 -10.09 4.66 -14.08
N SER A 377 -11.40 4.65 -14.30
CA SER A 377 -12.09 3.52 -14.95
C SER A 377 -11.69 3.40 -16.42
N THR A 378 -11.52 4.54 -17.08
CA THR A 378 -11.03 4.59 -18.46
C THR A 378 -9.63 3.98 -18.59
N TYR A 379 -8.73 4.33 -17.67
CA TYR A 379 -7.34 3.84 -17.71
C TYR A 379 -7.28 2.33 -17.45
N THR A 380 -8.01 1.81 -16.45
CA THR A 380 -7.99 0.39 -16.13
C THR A 380 -8.51 -0.47 -17.28
N TYR A 381 -9.54 0.00 -17.98
CA TYR A 381 -10.07 -0.68 -19.16
C TYR A 381 -9.07 -0.67 -20.34
N LEU A 382 -8.58 0.51 -20.72
CA LEU A 382 -7.73 0.66 -21.90
C LEU A 382 -6.37 -0.04 -21.76
N ASN A 383 -5.91 -0.27 -20.53
CA ASN A 383 -4.63 -0.93 -20.24
C ASN A 383 -4.78 -2.40 -19.82
N GLY A 384 -5.95 -3.02 -20.01
CA GLY A 384 -6.15 -4.45 -19.77
C GLY A 384 -6.06 -4.88 -18.31
N LEU A 385 -6.35 -3.97 -17.37
CA LEU A 385 -6.42 -4.30 -15.94
C LEU A 385 -7.77 -4.92 -15.57
N ILE A 386 -8.84 -4.51 -16.27
CA ILE A 386 -10.20 -5.04 -16.18
C ILE A 386 -10.78 -5.23 -17.58
N TYR A 387 -11.72 -6.16 -17.73
CA TYR A 387 -12.33 -6.51 -19.02
C TYR A 387 -13.87 -6.47 -18.92
N PRO A 388 -14.58 -6.03 -19.98
CA PRO A 388 -16.04 -5.96 -20.02
C PRO A 388 -16.62 -7.31 -20.46
N VAL A 389 -16.53 -8.32 -19.60
CA VAL A 389 -16.98 -9.68 -19.94
C VAL A 389 -18.23 -10.06 -19.17
N ASP A 390 -19.05 -10.94 -19.76
CA ASP A 390 -20.18 -11.54 -19.05
C ASP A 390 -19.70 -12.29 -17.80
N PRO A 391 -20.52 -12.36 -16.73
CA PRO A 391 -20.10 -12.95 -15.45
C PRO A 391 -19.61 -14.41 -15.54
N THR A 392 -19.99 -15.16 -16.57
CA THR A 392 -19.59 -16.55 -16.80
C THR A 392 -18.41 -16.72 -17.77
N GLU A 393 -17.92 -15.64 -18.37
CA GLU A 393 -16.83 -15.70 -19.35
C GLU A 393 -15.45 -15.55 -18.70
N TYR A 394 -14.54 -16.42 -19.12
CA TYR A 394 -13.16 -16.41 -18.67
C TYR A 394 -12.36 -15.28 -19.31
N VAL A 395 -11.32 -14.82 -18.62
CA VAL A 395 -10.28 -13.96 -19.18
C VAL A 395 -8.95 -14.71 -19.10
N ASN A 396 -8.42 -15.07 -20.26
CA ASN A 396 -7.22 -15.89 -20.40
C ASN A 396 -6.04 -15.04 -20.90
N ASP A 397 -5.67 -14.02 -20.14
CA ASP A 397 -4.59 -13.06 -20.47
C ASP A 397 -3.25 -13.35 -19.77
N TYR A 398 -3.18 -14.49 -19.05
CA TYR A 398 -1.93 -15.00 -18.46
C TYR A 398 -0.87 -15.20 -19.53
N ASP A 399 0.34 -14.76 -19.21
CA ASP A 399 1.52 -14.84 -20.06
C ASP A 399 2.69 -15.31 -19.20
N GLU A 400 3.10 -16.55 -19.44
CA GLU A 400 4.18 -17.24 -18.72
C GLU A 400 5.51 -16.47 -18.75
N SER A 401 5.72 -15.59 -19.76
CA SER A 401 6.93 -14.78 -19.87
C SER A 401 6.93 -13.53 -18.97
N VAL A 402 5.75 -13.15 -18.44
CA VAL A 402 5.62 -11.97 -17.58
C VAL A 402 6.09 -12.31 -16.17
N ASN A 403 7.13 -11.60 -15.71
CA ASN A 403 7.58 -11.68 -14.33
C ASN A 403 6.73 -10.75 -13.46
N ALA A 404 5.99 -11.32 -12.50
CA ALA A 404 5.15 -10.58 -11.56
C ALA A 404 5.94 -9.84 -10.47
N ALA A 405 7.28 -10.06 -10.37
CA ALA A 405 8.12 -9.45 -9.34
C ALA A 405 7.85 -7.96 -9.17
N VAL A 406 7.68 -7.53 -7.91
CA VAL A 406 7.33 -6.14 -7.61
C VAL A 406 8.47 -5.22 -8.01
N TYR A 407 8.15 -4.15 -8.73
CA TYR A 407 9.10 -3.11 -9.11
C TYR A 407 9.57 -2.32 -7.89
N ALA A 408 10.87 -2.07 -7.81
CA ALA A 408 11.47 -1.18 -6.83
C ALA A 408 10.80 0.21 -6.84
N GLU A 409 10.53 0.75 -8.03
CA GLU A 409 9.86 2.04 -8.24
C GLU A 409 8.44 2.04 -7.69
N PHE A 410 7.71 0.92 -7.81
CA PHE A 410 6.38 0.74 -7.23
C PHE A 410 6.46 0.72 -5.70
N ALA A 411 7.30 -0.14 -5.13
CA ALA A 411 7.35 -0.42 -3.69
C ALA A 411 8.00 0.70 -2.85
N SER A 412 8.93 1.46 -3.44
CA SER A 412 9.71 2.49 -2.73
C SER A 412 9.42 3.93 -3.16
N ALA A 413 8.56 4.16 -4.17
CA ALA A 413 8.10 5.49 -4.55
C ALA A 413 6.60 5.56 -4.89
N ALA A 414 6.16 4.95 -5.99
CA ALA A 414 4.85 5.26 -6.58
C ALA A 414 3.67 4.89 -5.67
N PHE A 415 3.66 3.66 -5.13
CA PHE A 415 2.55 3.20 -4.29
C PHE A 415 2.54 3.87 -2.90
N ARG A 416 3.66 4.50 -2.50
CA ARG A 416 3.77 5.27 -1.25
C ARG A 416 3.15 6.66 -1.34
N TYR A 417 2.79 7.14 -2.54
CA TYR A 417 1.99 8.35 -2.69
C TYR A 417 0.68 8.28 -1.87
N ALA A 418 0.14 7.06 -1.68
CA ALA A 418 -1.04 6.82 -0.84
C ALA A 418 -0.87 7.28 0.63
N HIS A 419 0.35 7.48 1.13
CA HIS A 419 0.55 8.07 2.47
C HIS A 419 0.03 9.51 2.59
N THR A 420 -0.18 10.22 1.47
CA THR A 420 -0.86 11.52 1.44
C THR A 420 -2.34 11.44 1.81
N GLN A 421 -2.94 10.24 1.76
CA GLN A 421 -4.37 10.00 1.98
C GLN A 421 -4.70 9.58 3.41
N VAL A 422 -3.70 9.45 4.28
CA VAL A 422 -3.87 9.02 5.66
C VAL A 422 -4.27 10.23 6.52
N PRO A 423 -5.49 10.28 7.09
CA PRO A 423 -5.84 11.31 8.06
C PRO A 423 -5.23 10.99 9.43
N GLY A 424 -5.06 12.02 10.25
CA GLY A 424 -4.54 11.90 11.61
C GLY A 424 -5.50 11.27 12.63
N TRP A 425 -6.61 10.69 12.19
CA TRP A 425 -7.62 10.12 13.07
C TRP A 425 -8.43 9.00 12.41
N PHE A 426 -9.08 8.20 13.25
CA PHE A 426 -10.10 7.22 12.85
C PHE A 426 -11.24 7.21 13.86
N SER A 427 -12.45 6.88 13.42
CA SER A 427 -13.65 7.01 14.25
C SER A 427 -14.36 5.67 14.50
N LEU A 428 -14.87 5.50 15.72
CA LEU A 428 -15.91 4.53 16.05
C LEU A 428 -17.26 5.12 15.63
N VAL A 429 -18.00 4.42 14.77
CA VAL A 429 -19.26 4.91 14.20
C VAL A 429 -20.43 4.03 14.66
N ALA A 430 -21.48 4.66 15.18
CA ALA A 430 -22.71 3.99 15.59
C ALA A 430 -23.54 3.47 14.39
N PRO A 431 -24.53 2.60 14.64
CA PRO A 431 -25.44 2.12 13.59
C PRO A 431 -26.15 3.23 12.81
N ASN A 432 -26.50 4.35 13.47
CA ASN A 432 -27.08 5.54 12.84
C ASN A 432 -26.07 6.37 12.02
N ARG A 433 -24.84 5.87 11.82
CA ARG A 433 -23.73 6.51 11.11
C ARG A 433 -23.19 7.79 11.75
N SER A 434 -23.56 8.11 13.00
CA SER A 434 -22.89 9.18 13.76
C SER A 434 -21.58 8.69 14.35
N SER A 435 -20.53 9.52 14.32
CA SER A 435 -19.28 9.22 15.04
C SER A 435 -19.53 9.31 16.54
N ASN A 436 -19.37 8.19 17.25
CA ASN A 436 -19.46 8.13 18.71
C ASN A 436 -18.18 8.63 19.35
N GLN A 437 -17.04 8.23 18.79
CA GLN A 437 -15.71 8.57 19.29
C GLN A 437 -14.76 8.71 18.10
N THR A 438 -13.87 9.69 18.16
CA THR A 438 -12.78 9.85 17.19
C THR A 438 -11.46 9.75 17.95
N LEU A 439 -10.58 8.89 17.45
CA LEU A 439 -9.31 8.52 18.06
C LEU A 439 -8.16 9.09 17.23
N ARG A 440 -7.17 9.67 17.91
CA ARG A 440 -5.97 10.20 17.28
C ARG A 440 -5.09 9.06 16.81
N LEU A 441 -4.65 9.11 15.54
CA LEU A 441 -3.91 8.00 14.92
C LEU A 441 -2.61 7.67 15.66
N SER A 442 -1.83 8.67 16.06
CA SER A 442 -0.53 8.47 16.70
C SER A 442 -0.59 7.85 18.10
N ASP A 443 -1.77 7.76 18.70
CA ASP A 443 -1.98 7.08 19.98
C ASP A 443 -2.12 5.56 19.84
N HIS A 444 -2.14 5.03 18.61
CA HIS A 444 -2.40 3.62 18.36
C HIS A 444 -1.33 2.89 17.53
N PHE A 445 -0.23 3.55 17.14
CA PHE A 445 0.84 2.90 16.38
C PHE A 445 1.51 1.77 17.18
N GLU A 446 1.33 0.53 16.70
CA GLU A 446 1.96 -0.69 17.24
C GLU A 446 1.73 -0.89 18.75
N ARG A 447 0.51 -0.57 19.21
CA ARG A 447 0.16 -0.58 20.64
C ARG A 447 -0.66 -1.81 21.05
N PRO A 448 -0.39 -2.43 22.22
CA PRO A 448 -1.17 -3.58 22.72
C PRO A 448 -2.65 -3.23 22.97
N GLU A 449 -2.96 -1.95 23.21
CA GLU A 449 -4.31 -1.42 23.34
C GLU A 449 -5.19 -1.69 22.12
N ILE A 450 -4.60 -1.98 20.95
CA ILE A 450 -5.36 -2.40 19.76
C ILE A 450 -6.22 -3.64 20.07
N ILE A 451 -5.68 -4.62 20.80
CA ILE A 451 -6.42 -5.86 21.13
C ILE A 451 -7.68 -5.51 21.92
N ARG A 452 -7.49 -4.76 23.01
CA ARG A 452 -8.58 -4.32 23.89
C ARG A 452 -9.58 -3.42 23.17
N LEU A 453 -9.10 -2.55 22.27
CA LEU A 453 -9.98 -1.69 21.50
C LEU A 453 -10.90 -2.52 20.61
N LEU A 454 -10.38 -3.55 19.92
CA LEU A 454 -11.15 -4.38 18.99
C LEU A 454 -12.09 -5.36 19.70
N ASP A 455 -11.65 -5.99 20.79
CA ASP A 455 -12.42 -7.04 21.50
C ASP A 455 -13.48 -6.50 22.49
N SER A 456 -13.53 -5.18 22.66
CA SER A 456 -14.46 -4.50 23.56
C SER A 456 -15.77 -4.13 22.88
N SER A 457 -16.88 -4.56 23.47
CA SER A 457 -18.23 -4.14 23.07
C SER A 457 -18.50 -4.33 21.57
N ASP A 458 -18.99 -3.28 20.90
CA ASP A 458 -19.31 -3.22 19.47
C ASP A 458 -18.21 -2.54 18.64
N ASN A 459 -16.99 -2.41 19.19
CA ASN A 459 -15.96 -1.57 18.57
C ASN A 459 -15.46 -2.11 17.22
N PHE A 460 -15.43 -3.43 17.03
CA PHE A 460 -15.08 -4.03 15.74
C PHE A 460 -16.03 -3.57 14.64
N ASP A 461 -17.32 -3.74 14.85
CA ASP A 461 -18.37 -3.33 13.92
C ASP A 461 -18.46 -1.79 13.80
N ALA A 462 -18.22 -1.06 14.89
CA ALA A 462 -18.15 0.39 14.87
C ALA A 462 -16.97 0.91 14.04
N LEU A 463 -15.83 0.21 14.03
CA LEU A 463 -14.71 0.50 13.14
C LEU A 463 -14.99 0.08 11.70
N LEU A 464 -15.70 -1.02 11.45
CA LEU A 464 -16.14 -1.38 10.09
C LEU A 464 -17.04 -0.29 9.52
N ARG A 465 -18.01 0.20 10.32
CA ARG A 465 -18.82 1.37 9.95
C ARG A 465 -17.97 2.63 9.81
N GLY A 466 -16.93 2.79 10.63
CA GLY A 466 -15.93 3.86 10.51
C GLY A 466 -15.24 3.84 9.15
N LEU A 467 -14.69 2.70 8.74
CA LEU A 467 -14.07 2.51 7.43
C LEU A 467 -15.04 2.81 6.29
N ALA A 468 -16.31 2.45 6.45
CA ALA A 468 -17.36 2.64 5.46
C ALA A 468 -17.98 4.06 5.43
N THR A 469 -17.79 4.89 6.46
CA THR A 469 -18.50 6.18 6.59
C THR A 469 -17.55 7.36 6.64
N GLN A 470 -16.41 7.21 7.29
CA GLN A 470 -15.42 8.27 7.34
C GLN A 470 -14.77 8.42 5.97
N LEU A 471 -14.64 9.66 5.49
CA LEU A 471 -13.84 9.99 4.31
C LEU A 471 -12.36 9.94 4.67
N HIS A 472 -11.53 9.40 3.78
CA HIS A 472 -10.07 9.48 3.97
C HIS A 472 -9.55 10.90 3.71
N LYS A 473 -8.27 11.17 3.99
CA LYS A 473 -7.68 12.46 3.62
C LYS A 473 -7.58 12.54 2.09
N ARG A 474 -7.86 13.70 1.52
CA ARG A 474 -7.67 13.99 0.09
C ARG A 474 -6.21 13.75 -0.31
N ALA A 475 -6.01 13.03 -1.40
CA ALA A 475 -4.73 12.94 -2.08
C ALA A 475 -4.35 14.32 -2.64
N ASP A 476 -3.30 14.93 -2.11
CA ASP A 476 -2.80 16.23 -2.53
C ASP A 476 -1.33 16.41 -2.11
N GLY A 477 -0.76 17.59 -2.36
CA GLY A 477 0.60 17.95 -1.95
C GLY A 477 0.78 18.21 -0.45
N SER A 478 -0.15 17.80 0.42
CA SER A 478 -0.04 17.92 1.87
C SER A 478 0.01 16.55 2.56
N ILE A 479 0.67 16.48 3.71
CA ILE A 479 0.75 15.30 4.57
C ILE A 479 0.15 15.68 5.93
N ASP A 480 -0.74 14.85 6.47
CA ASP A 480 -1.31 15.09 7.79
C ASP A 480 -0.20 15.19 8.85
N ARG A 481 -0.35 16.12 9.79
CA ARG A 481 0.62 16.37 10.86
C ARG A 481 0.93 15.12 11.69
N GLU A 482 -0.04 14.22 11.88
CA GLU A 482 0.13 12.94 12.58
C GLU A 482 1.08 11.98 11.86
N ILE A 483 1.19 12.10 10.54
CA ILE A 483 2.11 11.33 9.70
C ILE A 483 3.45 12.03 9.50
N LYS A 484 3.45 13.37 9.53
CA LYS A 484 4.63 14.20 9.29
C LYS A 484 5.51 14.36 10.54
N HIS A 485 4.94 14.38 11.74
CA HIS A 485 5.68 14.66 12.99
C HIS A 485 5.48 13.63 14.10
N TYR A 486 4.39 12.87 14.05
CA TYR A 486 4.00 11.93 15.11
C TYR A 486 3.97 10.47 14.62
N PHE A 487 4.54 10.19 13.45
CA PHE A 487 4.51 8.84 12.89
C PHE A 487 5.27 7.86 13.77
N ASN A 488 4.63 6.75 14.12
CA ASN A 488 5.16 5.72 15.02
C ASN A 488 5.66 6.27 16.37
N ARG A 489 5.03 7.35 16.88
CA ARG A 489 5.32 7.92 18.19
C ARG A 489 5.17 6.89 19.30
N LYS A 490 6.23 6.67 20.08
CA LYS A 490 6.21 5.68 21.17
C LYS A 490 5.56 6.26 22.42
N GLU A 491 5.19 5.37 23.35
CA GLU A 491 4.61 5.77 24.62
C GLU A 491 5.57 6.71 25.36
N PHE A 492 5.02 7.77 25.97
CA PHE A 492 5.78 8.84 26.65
C PHE A 492 6.64 9.73 25.75
N GLU A 493 6.66 9.54 24.43
CA GLU A 493 7.28 10.48 23.50
C GLU A 493 6.30 11.58 23.06
N GLU A 494 6.79 12.82 23.00
CA GLU A 494 6.02 13.96 22.49
C GLU A 494 5.92 13.94 20.96
N TYR A 495 6.99 13.55 20.28
CA TYR A 495 7.10 13.47 18.81
C TYR A 495 7.49 12.07 18.36
N GLY A 496 7.13 11.72 17.13
CA GLY A 496 7.54 10.50 16.47
C GLY A 496 8.59 10.76 15.39
N SER A 497 8.44 10.07 14.27
CA SER A 497 9.21 10.27 13.05
C SER A 497 8.39 11.02 11.99
N ASP A 498 8.94 11.11 10.78
CA ASP A 498 8.31 11.68 9.59
C ASP A 498 8.26 10.62 8.49
N LEU A 499 7.06 10.12 8.17
CA LEU A 499 6.90 9.07 7.17
C LEU A 499 7.33 9.52 5.77
N LYS A 500 7.07 10.78 5.38
CA LYS A 500 7.45 11.28 4.05
C LYS A 500 8.98 11.40 3.93
N SER A 501 9.66 11.81 5.00
CA SER A 501 11.12 11.78 5.05
C SER A 501 11.67 10.35 4.91
N LEU A 502 11.04 9.39 5.59
CA LEU A 502 11.41 7.97 5.49
C LEU A 502 11.17 7.41 4.08
N ASP A 503 10.10 7.82 3.39
CA ASP A 503 9.82 7.41 2.01
C ASP A 503 10.86 7.95 1.03
N ILE A 504 11.24 9.23 1.16
CA ILE A 504 12.30 9.84 0.35
C ILE A 504 13.62 9.10 0.59
N GLN A 505 14.00 8.91 1.85
CA GLN A 505 15.24 8.21 2.19
C GLN A 505 15.21 6.74 1.74
N ARG A 506 14.03 6.09 1.73
CA ARG A 506 13.86 4.72 1.22
C ARG A 506 14.05 4.65 -0.30
N ALA A 507 13.56 5.64 -1.06
CA ALA A 507 13.82 5.72 -2.50
C ALA A 507 15.33 5.85 -2.80
N ARG A 508 16.07 6.62 -1.98
CA ARG A 508 17.54 6.73 -2.07
C ARG A 508 18.24 5.41 -1.74
N ASP A 509 17.80 4.73 -0.69
CA ASP A 509 18.31 3.40 -0.29
C ASP A 509 18.12 2.36 -1.40
N PHE A 510 17.01 2.45 -2.15
CA PHE A 510 16.75 1.62 -3.33
C PHE A 510 17.51 2.09 -4.58
N GLY A 511 18.21 3.24 -4.55
CA GLY A 511 18.91 3.77 -5.71
C GLY A 511 17.98 3.98 -6.90
N LEU A 512 16.76 4.47 -6.70
CA LEU A 512 15.82 4.68 -7.80
C LEU A 512 16.37 5.68 -8.83
N ALA A 513 15.99 5.50 -10.10
CA ALA A 513 16.27 6.47 -11.15
C ALA A 513 15.61 7.84 -10.84
N SER A 514 16.10 8.90 -11.47
CA SER A 514 15.57 10.24 -11.20
C SER A 514 14.13 10.38 -11.74
N TYR A 515 13.42 11.38 -11.26
CA TYR A 515 12.09 11.72 -11.74
C TYR A 515 12.08 11.90 -13.27
N ASN A 516 13.05 12.61 -13.82
CA ASN A 516 13.16 12.85 -15.27
C ASN A 516 13.43 11.57 -16.08
N ASP A 517 14.22 10.63 -15.57
CA ASP A 517 14.46 9.34 -16.26
C ASP A 517 13.17 8.52 -16.37
N VAL A 518 12.38 8.49 -15.30
CA VAL A 518 11.12 7.73 -15.25
C VAL A 518 10.04 8.41 -16.08
N ARG A 519 9.97 9.74 -16.07
CA ARG A 519 9.10 10.50 -16.97
C ARG A 519 9.32 10.13 -18.43
N GLU A 520 10.59 10.13 -18.85
CA GLU A 520 10.98 9.75 -20.22
C GLU A 520 10.61 8.30 -20.53
N PHE A 521 10.88 7.38 -19.61
CA PHE A 521 10.43 5.98 -19.72
C PHE A 521 8.90 5.85 -19.88
N CYS A 522 8.13 6.70 -19.20
CA CYS A 522 6.68 6.75 -19.29
C CYS A 522 6.15 7.58 -20.47
N GLY A 523 7.03 8.04 -21.38
CA GLY A 523 6.66 8.75 -22.60
C GLY A 523 6.45 10.26 -22.45
N LEU A 524 6.81 10.83 -21.30
CA LEU A 524 6.79 12.29 -21.08
C LEU A 524 8.11 12.92 -21.52
N ARG A 525 8.08 14.22 -21.83
CA ARG A 525 9.27 14.97 -22.22
C ARG A 525 10.19 15.20 -21.01
N ARG A 526 11.48 14.88 -21.15
CA ARG A 526 12.50 15.23 -20.15
C ARG A 526 12.57 16.75 -19.96
N ALA A 527 12.53 17.22 -18.71
CA ALA A 527 12.69 18.64 -18.40
C ALA A 527 14.17 19.04 -18.39
N VAL A 528 14.53 20.06 -19.17
CA VAL A 528 15.88 20.64 -19.18
C VAL A 528 15.93 21.85 -18.25
N GLU A 529 14.85 22.61 -18.21
CA GLU A 529 14.68 23.77 -17.32
C GLU A 529 13.49 23.59 -16.39
N TRP A 530 13.46 24.32 -15.27
CA TRP A 530 12.36 24.26 -14.30
C TRP A 530 10.99 24.61 -14.93
N ALA A 531 10.97 25.45 -15.96
CA ALA A 531 9.76 25.83 -16.66
C ALA A 531 9.12 24.68 -17.45
N ASP A 532 9.90 23.66 -17.84
CA ASP A 532 9.41 22.49 -18.59
C ASP A 532 8.50 21.58 -17.74
N LEU A 533 8.49 21.76 -16.41
CA LEU A 533 7.68 20.99 -15.47
C LEU A 533 6.27 21.58 -15.26
N ILE A 534 5.95 22.71 -15.89
CA ILE A 534 4.71 23.44 -15.58
C ILE A 534 3.43 22.70 -15.97
N ALA A 535 3.50 21.80 -16.95
CA ALA A 535 2.34 21.02 -17.38
C ALA A 535 1.97 19.96 -16.32
N GLU A 536 2.96 19.45 -15.60
CA GLU A 536 2.76 18.39 -14.62
C GLU A 536 2.76 18.89 -13.18
N ILE A 537 3.53 19.92 -12.82
CA ILE A 537 3.74 20.34 -11.42
C ILE A 537 3.27 21.80 -11.20
N PRO A 538 2.59 22.10 -10.08
CA PRO A 538 2.21 23.47 -9.75
C PRO A 538 3.40 24.44 -9.66
N ARG A 539 3.24 25.67 -10.18
CA ARG A 539 4.28 26.71 -10.19
C ARG A 539 4.88 27.00 -8.81
N GLU A 540 4.07 26.97 -7.75
CA GLU A 540 4.51 27.11 -6.36
C GLU A 540 5.53 26.02 -5.99
N LYS A 541 5.21 24.76 -6.32
CA LYS A 541 6.09 23.61 -6.04
C LYS A 541 7.34 23.62 -6.90
N ILE A 542 7.26 24.03 -8.17
CA ILE A 542 8.43 24.24 -9.04
C ILE A 542 9.39 25.27 -8.42
N SER A 543 8.84 26.36 -7.89
CA SER A 543 9.65 27.42 -7.25
C SER A 543 10.40 26.91 -6.02
N LEU A 544 9.77 26.03 -5.23
CA LEU A 544 10.41 25.37 -4.09
C LEU A 544 11.43 24.31 -4.53
N LEU A 545 11.14 23.52 -5.55
CA LEU A 545 12.09 22.55 -6.12
C LEU A 545 13.36 23.25 -6.61
N LYS A 546 13.23 24.39 -7.30
CA LYS A 546 14.36 25.22 -7.74
C LYS A 546 15.22 25.74 -6.58
N LYS A 547 14.66 25.91 -5.38
CA LYS A 547 15.42 26.27 -4.17
C LYS A 547 16.14 25.08 -3.54
N LEU A 548 15.64 23.86 -3.72
CA LEU A 548 16.10 22.64 -3.04
C LEU A 548 17.07 21.80 -3.88
N TYR A 549 16.88 21.76 -5.19
CA TYR A 549 17.63 20.95 -6.14
C TYR A 549 18.39 21.84 -7.13
N ALA A 550 19.55 21.39 -7.59
CA ALA A 550 20.37 22.17 -8.52
C ALA A 550 19.76 22.18 -9.92
N THR A 551 19.27 21.04 -10.39
CA THR A 551 18.64 20.87 -11.71
C THR A 551 17.38 20.00 -11.63
N PRO A 552 16.47 20.07 -12.64
CA PRO A 552 15.34 19.14 -12.74
C PRO A 552 15.76 17.66 -12.75
N ASP A 553 16.96 17.35 -13.26
CA ASP A 553 17.50 15.99 -13.32
C ASP A 553 17.86 15.41 -11.96
N ASP A 554 18.06 16.26 -10.94
CA ASP A 554 18.37 15.84 -9.58
C ASP A 554 17.11 15.50 -8.77
N VAL A 555 15.92 15.84 -9.28
CA VAL A 555 14.66 15.60 -8.58
C VAL A 555 14.41 14.09 -8.48
N GLU A 556 14.18 13.63 -7.25
CA GLU A 556 13.96 12.22 -6.96
C GLU A 556 12.55 11.78 -7.36
N LEU A 557 12.39 10.54 -7.84
CA LEU A 557 11.09 10.00 -8.27
C LEU A 557 10.01 10.13 -7.19
N SER A 558 10.33 9.80 -5.94
CA SER A 558 9.40 9.86 -4.80
C SER A 558 8.99 11.27 -4.41
N VAL A 559 9.69 12.29 -4.93
CA VAL A 559 9.40 13.71 -4.74
C VAL A 559 8.65 14.23 -5.95
N GLY A 560 9.29 14.25 -7.13
CA GLY A 560 8.72 14.82 -8.36
C GLY A 560 7.39 14.18 -8.73
N GLY A 561 7.32 12.84 -8.76
CA GLY A 561 6.09 12.12 -9.11
C GLY A 561 4.93 12.38 -8.15
N SER A 562 5.21 12.71 -6.87
CA SER A 562 4.17 13.02 -5.88
C SER A 562 3.66 14.45 -5.93
N LEU A 563 4.28 15.32 -6.73
CA LEU A 563 3.89 16.72 -6.90
C LEU A 563 3.12 16.96 -8.20
N GLU A 564 2.96 15.92 -9.02
CA GLU A 564 2.22 16.02 -10.28
C GLU A 564 0.73 16.27 -10.05
N TYR A 565 0.11 17.02 -10.96
CA TYR A 565 -1.34 17.08 -11.12
C TYR A 565 -1.88 15.68 -11.40
N HIS A 566 -3.02 15.36 -10.80
CA HIS A 566 -3.68 14.09 -11.07
C HIS A 566 -4.20 14.04 -12.49
N VAL A 567 -4.02 12.89 -13.14
CA VAL A 567 -4.71 12.54 -14.37
C VAL A 567 -6.22 12.48 -14.06
N PRO A 568 -7.11 12.94 -14.96
CA PRO A 568 -8.55 12.83 -14.76
C PRO A 568 -8.98 11.41 -14.36
N GLU A 569 -9.96 11.31 -13.45
CA GLU A 569 -10.44 10.07 -12.80
C GLU A 569 -9.42 9.34 -11.89
N ALA A 570 -8.12 9.63 -11.96
CA ALA A 570 -7.09 8.99 -11.18
C ALA A 570 -6.67 9.82 -9.95
N LEU A 571 -5.99 9.18 -9.00
CA LEU A 571 -5.33 9.84 -7.86
C LEU A 571 -3.82 10.00 -8.06
N TYR A 572 -3.33 9.83 -9.27
CA TYR A 572 -1.91 9.86 -9.57
C TYR A 572 -1.65 10.76 -10.76
N GLY A 573 -0.50 11.43 -10.75
CA GLY A 573 0.03 12.03 -11.96
C GLY A 573 0.51 11.00 -12.97
N PRO A 574 0.78 11.42 -14.22
CA PRO A 574 1.09 10.52 -15.32
C PRO A 574 2.27 9.59 -15.04
N THR A 575 3.30 10.06 -14.32
CA THR A 575 4.49 9.25 -14.05
C THR A 575 4.20 8.13 -13.06
N LEU A 576 3.54 8.43 -11.94
CA LEU A 576 3.19 7.42 -10.95
C LEU A 576 2.10 6.47 -11.45
N LEU A 577 1.14 6.97 -12.24
CA LEU A 577 0.09 6.17 -12.87
C LEU A 577 0.68 5.10 -13.82
N CYS A 578 1.68 5.49 -14.63
CA CYS A 578 2.42 4.59 -15.50
C CYS A 578 3.08 3.43 -14.71
N ILE A 579 3.79 3.73 -13.62
CA ILE A 579 4.44 2.70 -12.77
C ILE A 579 3.40 1.76 -12.16
N ILE A 580 2.36 2.33 -11.55
CA ILE A 580 1.35 1.55 -10.83
C ILE A 580 0.55 0.69 -11.81
N GLY A 581 0.15 1.24 -12.96
CA GLY A 581 -0.54 0.47 -14.00
C GLY A 581 0.29 -0.70 -14.51
N LYS A 582 1.58 -0.50 -14.77
CA LYS A 582 2.49 -1.59 -15.17
C LYS A 582 2.61 -2.67 -14.08
N GLN A 583 2.72 -2.28 -12.81
CA GLN A 583 2.80 -3.25 -11.72
C GLN A 583 1.53 -4.12 -11.64
N PHE A 584 0.35 -3.51 -11.60
CA PHE A 584 -0.91 -4.27 -11.51
C PHE A 584 -1.14 -5.13 -12.76
N LEU A 585 -0.74 -4.65 -13.94
CA LEU A 585 -0.83 -5.45 -15.16
C LEU A 585 0.03 -6.72 -15.05
N ASN A 586 1.25 -6.61 -14.53
CA ASN A 586 2.13 -7.77 -14.37
C ASN A 586 1.69 -8.69 -13.24
N THR A 587 1.18 -8.16 -12.12
CA THR A 587 0.63 -8.97 -11.03
C THR A 587 -0.61 -9.76 -11.49
N ARG A 588 -1.36 -9.28 -12.48
CA ARG A 588 -2.45 -10.02 -13.13
C ARG A 588 -1.93 -11.01 -14.18
N ARG A 589 -1.25 -10.52 -15.22
CA ARG A 589 -0.84 -11.34 -16.38
C ARG A 589 0.25 -12.35 -16.05
N GLY A 590 1.06 -12.10 -15.03
CA GLY A 590 2.05 -13.05 -14.53
C GLY A 590 1.50 -14.06 -13.51
N ASP A 591 0.20 -14.02 -13.19
CA ASP A 591 -0.41 -14.92 -12.20
C ASP A 591 -1.23 -16.03 -12.89
N ARG A 592 -0.66 -17.24 -12.97
CA ARG A 592 -1.31 -18.43 -13.57
C ARG A 592 -2.62 -18.81 -12.89
N PHE A 593 -2.78 -18.39 -11.63
CA PHE A 593 -3.92 -18.69 -10.76
C PHE A 593 -4.88 -17.50 -10.62
N PHE A 594 -4.71 -16.43 -11.40
CA PHE A 594 -5.62 -15.28 -11.37
C PHE A 594 -7.07 -15.73 -11.56
N PHE A 595 -7.99 -15.23 -10.72
CA PHE A 595 -9.30 -15.86 -10.52
C PHE A 595 -10.18 -15.98 -11.78
N GLU A 596 -9.97 -15.14 -12.81
CA GLU A 596 -10.77 -15.12 -14.03
C GLU A 596 -10.32 -16.14 -15.10
N ARG A 597 -9.22 -16.86 -14.86
CA ARG A 597 -8.60 -17.74 -15.85
C ARG A 597 -9.23 -19.13 -15.88
N ASP A 598 -9.31 -19.70 -17.08
CA ASP A 598 -9.61 -21.12 -17.30
C ASP A 598 -8.34 -21.98 -17.15
N HIS A 599 -8.31 -22.84 -16.13
CA HIS A 599 -7.23 -23.80 -15.92
C HIS A 599 -7.65 -24.96 -15.00
N SER A 600 -6.81 -26.00 -14.93
CA SER A 600 -7.05 -27.24 -14.15
C SER A 600 -7.34 -27.03 -12.66
N GLY A 601 -6.89 -25.91 -12.11
CA GLY A 601 -7.10 -25.49 -10.72
C GLY A 601 -7.97 -24.25 -10.60
N GLY A 602 -8.60 -23.81 -11.70
CA GLY A 602 -9.39 -22.59 -11.78
C GLY A 602 -10.80 -22.78 -11.22
N PHE A 603 -11.65 -21.79 -11.45
CA PHE A 603 -13.07 -21.86 -11.09
C PHE A 603 -13.89 -22.31 -12.29
N SER A 604 -14.95 -23.09 -12.06
CA SER A 604 -15.95 -23.31 -13.10
C SER A 604 -16.65 -22.00 -13.48
N ARG A 605 -17.30 -21.95 -14.64
CA ARG A 605 -18.02 -20.73 -15.09
C ARG A 605 -19.08 -20.26 -14.09
N THR A 606 -19.75 -21.19 -13.41
CA THR A 606 -20.73 -20.87 -12.37
C THR A 606 -20.06 -20.36 -11.10
N GLN A 607 -18.94 -20.96 -10.68
CA GLN A 607 -18.16 -20.47 -9.54
C GLN A 607 -17.58 -19.07 -9.79
N LEU A 608 -17.06 -18.83 -11.00
CA LEU A 608 -16.54 -17.52 -11.42
C LEU A 608 -17.63 -16.44 -11.35
N ALA A 609 -18.83 -16.75 -11.84
CA ALA A 609 -19.98 -15.84 -11.76
C ALA A 609 -20.35 -15.48 -10.32
N GLU A 610 -20.23 -16.43 -9.37
CA GLU A 610 -20.44 -16.16 -7.95
C GLU A 610 -19.32 -15.30 -7.34
N ILE A 611 -18.05 -15.57 -7.66
CA ILE A 611 -16.92 -14.75 -7.18
C ILE A 611 -17.06 -13.31 -7.63
N ARG A 612 -17.51 -13.06 -8.87
CA ARG A 612 -17.74 -11.71 -9.40
C ARG A 612 -18.80 -10.91 -8.65
N LYS A 613 -19.62 -11.54 -7.79
CA LYS A 613 -20.55 -10.85 -6.88
C LYS A 613 -19.90 -10.39 -5.58
N ALA A 614 -18.75 -10.96 -5.19
CA ALA A 614 -18.08 -10.64 -3.94
C ALA A 614 -17.78 -9.14 -3.83
N SER A 615 -18.04 -8.54 -2.68
CA SER A 615 -17.76 -7.12 -2.42
C SER A 615 -17.21 -6.94 -1.02
N LEU A 616 -16.53 -5.83 -0.75
CA LEU A 616 -16.12 -5.54 0.63
C LEU A 616 -17.34 -5.43 1.57
N ALA A 617 -18.50 -4.99 1.04
CA ALA A 617 -19.77 -4.97 1.77
C ALA A 617 -20.22 -6.38 2.17
N SER A 618 -20.17 -7.35 1.24
CA SER A 618 -20.56 -8.73 1.53
C SER A 618 -19.62 -9.36 2.56
N LEU A 619 -18.30 -9.11 2.46
CA LEU A 619 -17.33 -9.56 3.47
C LEU A 619 -17.62 -8.97 4.84
N PHE A 620 -17.94 -7.67 4.92
CA PHE A 620 -18.30 -7.02 6.18
C PHE A 620 -19.57 -7.65 6.78
N CYS A 621 -20.63 -7.82 5.99
CA CYS A 621 -21.88 -8.44 6.45
C CYS A 621 -21.68 -9.87 6.96
N ASN A 622 -20.84 -10.67 6.29
CA ASN A 622 -20.63 -12.08 6.65
C ASN A 622 -19.73 -12.30 7.88
N ASN A 623 -18.97 -11.29 8.31
CA ASN A 623 -17.91 -11.43 9.31
C ASN A 623 -18.00 -10.44 10.48
N ALA A 624 -19.03 -9.58 10.47
CA ALA A 624 -19.44 -8.71 11.56
C ALA A 624 -20.62 -9.36 12.33
N ASN A 625 -20.84 -8.97 13.58
CA ASN A 625 -21.89 -9.58 14.41
C ASN A 625 -23.16 -8.73 14.54
N TYR A 626 -23.01 -7.41 14.42
CA TYR A 626 -24.02 -6.40 14.68
C TYR A 626 -24.13 -5.36 13.54
N LEU A 627 -23.44 -5.59 12.42
CA LEU A 627 -23.60 -4.79 11.20
C LEU A 627 -24.89 -5.20 10.47
N ARG A 628 -25.87 -4.30 10.43
CA ARG A 628 -27.15 -4.53 9.74
C ARG A 628 -27.23 -3.87 8.37
N ASP A 629 -26.68 -2.66 8.26
CA ASP A 629 -26.86 -1.83 7.07
C ASP A 629 -25.52 -1.30 6.58
N ILE A 630 -25.24 -1.50 5.29
CA ILE A 630 -24.00 -1.12 4.64
C ILE A 630 -24.27 -0.63 3.22
N GLN A 631 -23.45 0.27 2.70
CA GLN A 631 -23.54 0.65 1.30
C GLN A 631 -22.89 -0.39 0.38
N GLN A 632 -23.36 -0.49 -0.85
CA GLN A 632 -22.93 -1.53 -1.80
C GLN A 632 -21.42 -1.50 -2.08
N ASN A 633 -20.87 -0.31 -2.34
CA ASN A 633 -19.42 -0.12 -2.47
C ASN A 633 -18.87 0.58 -1.23
N VAL A 634 -18.20 -0.18 -0.36
CA VAL A 634 -17.64 0.31 0.91
C VAL A 634 -16.56 1.38 0.70
N PHE A 635 -15.86 1.37 -0.45
CA PHE A 635 -14.83 2.36 -0.78
C PHE A 635 -15.38 3.74 -1.12
N VAL A 636 -16.68 3.80 -1.41
CA VAL A 636 -17.38 5.02 -1.84
C VAL A 636 -18.30 5.49 -0.72
N PHE A 637 -18.28 6.78 -0.44
CA PHE A 637 -19.15 7.38 0.57
C PHE A 637 -20.62 7.23 0.17
N PRO A 638 -21.54 6.93 1.11
CA PRO A 638 -22.95 6.77 0.79
C PRO A 638 -23.54 7.99 0.07
N ASN A 639 -24.25 7.74 -1.02
CA ASN A 639 -24.89 8.77 -1.84
C ASN A 639 -26.05 8.15 -2.65
N TYR A 640 -26.69 8.94 -3.52
CA TYR A 640 -27.85 8.52 -4.30
C TYR A 640 -27.58 7.36 -5.28
N HIS A 641 -26.32 7.08 -5.62
CA HIS A 641 -25.88 5.94 -6.43
C HIS A 641 -25.22 4.81 -5.62
N ASN A 642 -24.96 5.03 -4.33
CA ASN A 642 -24.35 4.05 -3.44
C ASN A 642 -25.15 3.99 -2.14
N LEU A 643 -26.37 3.46 -2.26
CA LEU A 643 -27.36 3.43 -1.20
C LEU A 643 -26.89 2.52 -0.06
N ILE A 644 -27.28 2.89 1.16
CA ILE A 644 -27.18 2.01 2.32
C ILE A 644 -28.33 1.03 2.23
N LEU A 645 -28.01 -0.26 2.19
CA LEU A 645 -28.94 -1.36 2.10
C LEU A 645 -28.81 -2.25 3.33
N ASN A 646 -29.84 -3.05 3.57
CA ASN A 646 -29.72 -4.11 4.57
C ASN A 646 -28.71 -5.16 4.09
N CYS A 647 -27.96 -5.77 5.02
CA CYS A 647 -26.98 -6.81 4.70
C CYS A 647 -27.58 -7.99 3.93
N ASP A 648 -28.86 -8.31 4.16
CA ASP A 648 -29.58 -9.38 3.46
C ASP A 648 -29.83 -9.04 1.97
N GLU A 649 -29.78 -7.75 1.59
CA GLU A 649 -29.93 -7.27 0.22
C GLU A 649 -28.58 -7.12 -0.51
N ILE A 650 -27.46 -7.24 0.22
CA ILE A 650 -26.12 -7.20 -0.38
C ILE A 650 -25.86 -8.54 -1.08
N PRO A 651 -25.50 -8.54 -2.38
CA PRO A 651 -25.20 -9.78 -3.11
C PRO A 651 -24.14 -10.63 -2.41
N GLN A 652 -24.44 -11.91 -2.22
CA GLN A 652 -23.57 -12.89 -1.58
C GLN A 652 -23.02 -13.90 -2.59
N VAL A 653 -21.87 -14.48 -2.27
CA VAL A 653 -21.29 -15.61 -3.02
C VAL A 653 -22.07 -16.88 -2.66
N ASP A 654 -22.76 -17.49 -3.63
CA ASP A 654 -23.46 -18.76 -3.43
C ASP A 654 -22.47 -19.95 -3.43
N LEU A 655 -22.15 -20.45 -2.24
CA LEU A 655 -21.23 -21.58 -2.07
C LEU A 655 -21.81 -22.92 -2.55
N SER A 656 -23.10 -23.03 -2.85
CA SER A 656 -23.67 -24.27 -3.43
C SER A 656 -22.99 -24.67 -4.74
N LYS A 657 -22.37 -23.72 -5.45
CA LYS A 657 -21.60 -23.96 -6.68
C LYS A 657 -20.26 -24.68 -6.44
N TRP A 658 -19.87 -24.90 -5.19
CA TRP A 658 -18.70 -25.68 -4.77
C TRP A 658 -19.07 -27.07 -4.23
N GLN A 659 -20.34 -27.46 -4.31
CA GLN A 659 -20.74 -28.82 -3.96
C GLN A 659 -20.30 -29.79 -5.07
N ASP A 660 -19.47 -30.78 -4.71
CA ASP A 660 -19.13 -31.88 -5.60
C ASP A 660 -20.34 -32.81 -5.70
N ILE A 661 -20.88 -32.94 -6.92
CA ILE A 661 -21.89 -33.95 -7.24
C ILE A 661 -21.09 -35.24 -7.43
N HIS A 662 -21.25 -36.16 -6.47
CA HIS A 662 -20.50 -37.42 -6.34
C HIS A 662 -20.22 -38.16 -7.65
#